data_AF-A0A8C6Q355-F1
#
_entry.id   AF-A0A8C6Q355-F1
#
_cell.length_a   1.000
_cell.length_b   1.000
_cell.length_c   1.000
_cell.angle_alpha   90.00
_cell.angle_beta   90.00
_cell.angle_gamma   90.00
#
_symmetry.space_group_name_H-M   'P 1'
#
loop_
_entity.id
_entity.type
_entity.pdbx_description
1 polymer ?
#
loop_
_entity_poly.entity_id
_entity_poly.type
_entity_poly.pdbx_seq_one_letter_code
_entity_poly.pdbx_strand_id
1 'polypeptide(L)'
;MGLHPLEFSECYLDNPCFREKIKAHEAELEKTNRFIKELYKDGKNLINATKQLGMAQRKFAQCLGEFHFEYIGDAKTDDERCIGKCGLSTSGEEKVTTMRNITETLMKPLEKFRKEQIGAVRTERKKYDKETEKYYSSLEKLLNMSAKKKEPQLQEADVQVETLRQAFQGESLNYVCKLQDIQEKKKFECVEPMLAFFQTLFTFYHQGYELAKDFDHYKRALQINIQNTRSRFEGTRSEVAYLMKRFSETPQVYRQTSPISFEGYLYVQEKRPPPFGSSWVKRYCTFVKEQKILHMVTFDHRSGGKIGETESITLKSCLRKTTDMLDRRFCFDLEITDRYGTVLTVQALSEDDYKLWMQAMGGKEPVSQPLPFHHLPHFVFAVSHYVFLGINDQGLYRVGGVSSKVQKLLSLMIDEKSNEVDLSTSEDWDIKTITSALKLYLRSLPEPLMTYGLYKEFISLAKGGSPESRIQAVHCLVHKLPERNRQVLGLLMKHLANVAAHSKANLMTVANLGVVFGPTLMRPQEETVAAIMDLKFQNIVVEILIEHHEKVTPFTPAGLVLAAPTRQSKKQSRQSRPLAVYNPQVLDIPNGKSVINLHLSFHWFVRTSLKRSRIFIRLQRAKEIGRNEQADPRPRLNCAVILPKAWPAVYPCEAEHDSELSFQVGAIFSAVTQSREPGWLEGDLDGKRGLIPENYVEML
;
A
#
# COMPACT_ATOMS: atom_id res chain seq x y z
N MET A 1 10.41 -55.51 8.05
CA MET A 1 11.72 -55.81 8.68
C MET A 1 12.83 -55.24 7.80
N GLY A 2 14.05 -55.12 8.31
CA GLY A 2 15.21 -54.68 7.52
C GLY A 2 15.74 -55.77 6.59
N LEU A 3 16.71 -55.42 5.74
CA LEU A 3 17.48 -56.41 4.98
C LEU A 3 18.44 -57.15 5.91
N HIS A 4 18.57 -58.47 5.76
CA HIS A 4 19.57 -59.26 6.48
C HIS A 4 20.98 -58.98 5.93
N PRO A 5 22.03 -59.02 6.78
CA PRO A 5 23.43 -59.00 6.32
C PRO A 5 23.73 -60.11 5.31
N LEU A 6 24.72 -59.88 4.45
CA LEU A 6 25.26 -60.89 3.53
C LEU A 6 26.64 -61.29 4.04
N GLU A 7 26.75 -62.49 4.62
CA GLU A 7 27.99 -62.97 5.19
C GLU A 7 28.92 -63.51 4.09
N PHE A 8 30.20 -63.13 4.13
CA PHE A 8 31.17 -63.60 3.13
C PHE A 8 31.40 -65.12 3.18
N SER A 9 31.19 -65.76 4.34
CA SER A 9 31.24 -67.22 4.47
C SER A 9 30.16 -67.92 3.64
N GLU A 10 29.00 -67.31 3.46
CA GLU A 10 27.90 -67.87 2.66
C GLU A 10 28.21 -67.89 1.15
N CYS A 11 29.14 -67.05 0.68
CA CYS A 11 29.61 -67.06 -0.71
C CYS A 11 30.28 -68.39 -1.10
N TYR A 12 30.86 -69.11 -0.14
CA TYR A 12 31.47 -70.42 -0.35
C TYR A 12 30.47 -71.58 -0.26
N LEU A 13 29.37 -71.38 0.48
CA LEU A 13 28.30 -72.37 0.69
C LEU A 13 27.21 -72.30 -0.40
N ASP A 14 27.00 -71.11 -0.96
CA ASP A 14 26.00 -70.76 -1.98
C ASP A 14 24.60 -71.35 -1.75
N ASN A 15 24.15 -71.31 -0.49
CA ASN A 15 22.89 -71.94 -0.10
C ASN A 15 21.65 -71.15 -0.60
N PRO A 16 20.47 -71.80 -0.73
CA PRO A 16 19.25 -71.14 -1.24
C PRO A 16 18.83 -69.91 -0.42
N CYS A 17 18.98 -69.93 0.91
CA CYS A 17 18.62 -68.81 1.79
C CYS A 17 19.53 -67.59 1.57
N PHE A 18 20.81 -67.81 1.26
CA PHE A 18 21.76 -66.76 0.86
C PHE A 18 21.39 -66.15 -0.49
N ARG A 19 21.04 -66.99 -1.49
CA ARG A 19 20.52 -66.52 -2.79
C ARG A 19 19.20 -65.73 -2.63
N GLU A 20 18.33 -66.09 -1.68
CA GLU A 20 17.13 -65.31 -1.35
C GLU A 20 17.46 -63.96 -0.70
N LYS A 21 18.40 -63.92 0.25
CA LYS A 21 18.90 -62.64 0.81
C LYS A 21 19.46 -61.73 -0.28
N ILE A 22 20.27 -62.24 -1.22
CA ILE A 22 20.76 -61.46 -2.38
C ILE A 22 19.58 -60.87 -3.16
N LYS A 23 18.57 -61.68 -3.53
CA LYS A 23 17.37 -61.21 -4.25
C LYS A 23 16.63 -60.09 -3.49
N ALA A 24 16.56 -60.16 -2.17
CA ALA A 24 15.95 -59.10 -1.36
C ALA A 24 16.74 -57.78 -1.43
N HIS A 25 18.08 -57.84 -1.40
CA HIS A 25 18.96 -56.68 -1.61
C HIS A 25 18.77 -56.08 -3.02
N GLU A 26 18.74 -56.92 -4.05
CA GLU A 26 18.50 -56.48 -5.44
C GLU A 26 17.14 -55.79 -5.62
N ALA A 27 16.07 -56.36 -5.06
CA ALA A 27 14.72 -55.83 -5.17
C ALA A 27 14.60 -54.42 -4.55
N GLU A 28 15.27 -54.18 -3.44
CA GLU A 28 15.33 -52.87 -2.78
C GLU A 28 16.17 -51.84 -3.57
N LEU A 29 17.26 -52.27 -4.24
CA LEU A 29 17.98 -51.40 -5.18
C LEU A 29 17.14 -51.05 -6.41
N GLU A 30 16.35 -51.99 -6.95
CA GLU A 30 15.48 -51.70 -8.09
C GLU A 30 14.30 -50.79 -7.70
N LYS A 31 13.77 -50.94 -6.48
CA LYS A 31 12.80 -50.00 -5.90
C LYS A 31 13.40 -48.59 -5.78
N THR A 32 14.66 -48.50 -5.33
CA THR A 32 15.42 -47.23 -5.26
C THR A 32 15.61 -46.61 -6.65
N ASN A 33 15.98 -47.41 -7.66
CA ASN A 33 16.10 -46.98 -9.06
C ASN A 33 14.78 -46.43 -9.63
N ARG A 34 13.65 -47.09 -9.38
CA ARG A 34 12.32 -46.60 -9.78
C ARG A 34 11.97 -45.29 -9.07
N PHE A 35 12.18 -45.20 -7.76
CA PHE A 35 11.92 -43.99 -6.98
C PHE A 35 12.71 -42.78 -7.52
N ILE A 36 14.01 -42.93 -7.80
CA ILE A 36 14.82 -41.84 -8.37
C ILE A 36 14.31 -41.40 -9.74
N LYS A 37 13.79 -42.32 -10.57
CA LYS A 37 13.23 -41.96 -11.90
C LYS A 37 11.96 -41.12 -11.79
N GLU A 38 11.02 -41.50 -10.92
CA GLU A 38 9.79 -40.72 -10.73
C GLU A 38 10.10 -39.36 -10.06
N LEU A 39 10.95 -39.33 -9.02
CA LEU A 39 11.36 -38.07 -8.37
C LEU A 39 12.04 -37.10 -9.36
N TYR A 40 12.80 -37.61 -10.32
CA TYR A 40 13.42 -36.79 -11.38
C TYR A 40 12.39 -36.25 -12.39
N LYS A 41 11.34 -37.02 -12.71
CA LYS A 41 10.21 -36.60 -13.54
C LYS A 41 9.38 -35.53 -12.83
N ASP A 42 9.10 -35.70 -11.54
CA ASP A 42 8.38 -34.72 -10.73
C ASP A 42 9.19 -33.43 -10.53
N GLY A 43 10.51 -33.54 -10.38
CA GLY A 43 11.43 -32.40 -10.39
C GLY A 43 11.34 -31.57 -11.69
N LYS A 44 11.22 -32.22 -12.85
CA LYS A 44 10.97 -31.52 -14.13
C LYS A 44 9.61 -30.82 -14.16
N ASN A 45 8.56 -31.46 -13.65
CA ASN A 45 7.23 -30.88 -13.57
C ASN A 45 7.22 -29.62 -12.68
N LEU A 46 7.88 -29.69 -11.52
CA LEU A 46 8.04 -28.57 -10.59
C LEU A 46 8.81 -27.39 -11.21
N ILE A 47 9.91 -27.66 -11.92
CA ILE A 47 10.66 -26.63 -12.66
C ILE A 47 9.77 -25.97 -13.73
N ASN A 48 8.99 -26.75 -14.49
CA ASN A 48 8.10 -26.21 -15.53
C ASN A 48 6.98 -25.33 -14.92
N ALA A 49 6.35 -25.78 -13.84
CA ALA A 49 5.34 -24.99 -13.13
C ALA A 49 5.92 -23.66 -12.60
N THR A 50 7.14 -23.69 -12.05
CA THR A 50 7.84 -22.49 -11.56
C THR A 50 8.14 -21.51 -12.71
N LYS A 51 8.50 -22.01 -13.90
CA LYS A 51 8.70 -21.18 -15.11
C LYS A 51 7.41 -20.48 -15.53
N GLN A 52 6.29 -21.20 -15.59
CA GLN A 52 5.00 -20.62 -15.98
C GLN A 52 4.55 -19.54 -14.99
N LEU A 53 4.72 -19.78 -13.68
CA LEU A 53 4.45 -18.77 -12.65
C LEU A 53 5.31 -17.50 -12.85
N GLY A 54 6.62 -17.66 -13.09
CA GLY A 54 7.52 -16.53 -13.34
C GLY A 54 7.28 -15.79 -14.66
N MET A 55 6.62 -16.42 -15.65
CA MET A 55 6.15 -15.75 -16.87
C MET A 55 4.85 -14.98 -16.61
N ALA A 56 3.87 -15.62 -15.96
CA ALA A 56 2.58 -15.01 -15.64
C ALA A 56 2.73 -13.75 -14.77
N GLN A 57 3.60 -13.80 -13.74
CA GLN A 57 3.86 -12.65 -12.87
C GLN A 57 4.47 -11.46 -13.62
N ARG A 58 5.46 -11.70 -14.51
CA ARG A 58 6.05 -10.62 -15.32
C ARG A 58 5.04 -9.97 -16.27
N LYS A 59 4.20 -10.78 -16.93
CA LYS A 59 3.12 -10.25 -17.77
C LYS A 59 2.11 -9.43 -16.96
N PHE A 60 1.74 -9.90 -15.77
CA PHE A 60 0.83 -9.16 -14.88
C PHE A 60 1.44 -7.84 -14.40
N ALA A 61 2.72 -7.83 -14.03
CA ALA A 61 3.45 -6.61 -13.66
C ALA A 61 3.52 -5.60 -14.82
N GLN A 62 3.74 -6.07 -16.06
CA GLN A 62 3.68 -5.22 -17.24
C GLN A 62 2.30 -4.57 -17.42
N CYS A 63 1.22 -5.36 -17.37
CA CYS A 63 -0.14 -4.82 -17.48
C CYS A 63 -0.47 -3.78 -16.39
N LEU A 64 0.05 -3.96 -15.17
CA LEU A 64 -0.08 -2.99 -14.09
C LEU A 64 0.77 -1.73 -14.29
N GLY A 65 1.92 -1.84 -14.97
CA GLY A 65 2.78 -0.70 -15.31
C GLY A 65 2.28 0.13 -16.50
N GLU A 66 1.54 -0.50 -17.42
CA GLU A 66 0.87 0.18 -18.55
C GLU A 66 -0.42 0.90 -18.13
N PHE A 67 -1.00 0.56 -16.96
CA PHE A 67 -2.25 1.14 -16.49
C PHE A 67 -2.06 2.56 -15.93
N HIS A 68 -2.70 3.54 -16.58
CA HIS A 68 -2.65 4.95 -16.20
C HIS A 68 -4.04 5.47 -15.88
N PHE A 69 -4.22 6.07 -14.68
CA PHE A 69 -5.45 6.79 -14.36
C PHE A 69 -5.52 8.11 -15.13
N GLU A 70 -6.56 8.29 -15.94
CA GLU A 70 -7.05 9.61 -16.34
C GLU A 70 -7.61 10.36 -15.11
N TYR A 71 -7.66 11.69 -15.19
CA TYR A 71 -8.02 12.53 -14.05
C TYR A 71 -8.75 13.79 -14.51
N ILE A 72 -9.54 14.35 -13.58
CA ILE A 72 -10.32 15.56 -13.82
C ILE A 72 -9.55 16.76 -13.24
N GLY A 73 -9.44 17.83 -14.05
CA GLY A 73 -8.61 19.01 -13.78
C GLY A 73 -7.35 19.06 -14.65
N ASP A 74 -6.57 20.13 -14.48
CA ASP A 74 -5.34 20.41 -15.24
C ASP A 74 -4.07 19.78 -14.64
N ALA A 75 -4.09 19.40 -13.36
CA ALA A 75 -2.97 18.74 -12.68
C ALA A 75 -3.38 17.58 -11.74
N LYS A 76 -2.39 16.72 -11.44
CA LYS A 76 -2.46 15.66 -10.42
C LYS A 76 -1.77 16.11 -9.13
N THR A 77 -2.40 15.81 -8.00
CA THR A 77 -1.81 15.83 -6.66
C THR A 77 -0.76 14.71 -6.51
N ASP A 78 0.09 14.78 -5.47
CA ASP A 78 1.11 13.75 -5.25
C ASP A 78 0.52 12.41 -4.79
N ASP A 79 -0.62 12.43 -4.10
CA ASP A 79 -1.37 11.23 -3.76
C ASP A 79 -1.88 10.51 -5.02
N GLU A 80 -2.53 11.25 -5.93
CA GLU A 80 -2.98 10.73 -7.25
C GLU A 80 -1.78 10.21 -8.08
N ARG A 81 -0.61 10.88 -7.99
CA ARG A 81 0.63 10.45 -8.65
C ARG A 81 1.23 9.18 -8.01
N CYS A 82 1.15 9.05 -6.69
CA CYS A 82 1.62 7.87 -5.95
C CYS A 82 0.73 6.65 -6.24
N ILE A 83 -0.59 6.82 -6.18
CA ILE A 83 -1.58 5.80 -6.54
C ILE A 83 -1.36 5.33 -7.98
N GLY A 84 -1.16 6.26 -8.92
CA GLY A 84 -0.84 5.93 -10.32
C GLY A 84 0.50 5.25 -10.56
N LYS A 85 1.43 5.27 -9.58
CA LYS A 85 2.72 4.55 -9.64
C LYS A 85 2.66 3.18 -8.96
N CYS A 86 1.49 2.71 -8.53
CA CYS A 86 1.34 1.41 -7.89
C CYS A 86 1.45 0.20 -8.84
N GLY A 87 1.82 0.43 -10.11
CA GLY A 87 2.34 -0.57 -11.04
C GLY A 87 3.62 -1.22 -10.51
N LEU A 88 3.44 -2.27 -9.71
CA LEU A 88 4.46 -2.93 -8.91
C LEU A 88 5.61 -3.48 -9.77
N SER A 89 6.81 -2.94 -9.55
CA SER A 89 8.08 -3.55 -10.00
C SER A 89 8.38 -4.83 -9.20
N THR A 90 7.59 -5.88 -9.41
CA THR A 90 7.88 -7.20 -8.83
C THR A 90 9.12 -7.79 -9.50
N SER A 91 10.18 -8.00 -8.73
CA SER A 91 11.43 -8.60 -9.19
C SER A 91 11.21 -10.05 -9.64
N GLY A 92 11.04 -10.25 -10.95
CA GLY A 92 10.93 -11.59 -11.54
C GLY A 92 12.22 -12.43 -11.46
N GLU A 93 13.33 -11.83 -11.02
CA GLU A 93 14.68 -12.40 -11.08
C GLU A 93 14.93 -13.48 -10.03
N GLU A 94 14.38 -13.35 -8.82
CA GLU A 94 14.63 -14.27 -7.69
C GLU A 94 14.20 -15.72 -8.02
N LYS A 95 13.11 -15.90 -8.77
CA LYS A 95 12.55 -17.23 -9.08
C LYS A 95 13.39 -18.03 -10.08
N VAL A 96 14.21 -17.35 -10.92
CA VAL A 96 15.12 -18.03 -11.86
C VAL A 96 16.23 -18.75 -11.08
N THR A 97 16.71 -18.15 -9.99
CA THR A 97 17.69 -18.75 -9.08
C THR A 97 17.17 -20.05 -8.46
N THR A 98 15.93 -20.06 -7.97
CA THR A 98 15.30 -21.26 -7.38
C THR A 98 15.25 -22.44 -8.36
N MET A 99 14.92 -22.22 -9.64
CA MET A 99 14.89 -23.29 -10.66
C MET A 99 16.26 -23.90 -10.94
N ARG A 100 17.31 -23.06 -11.01
CA ARG A 100 18.68 -23.52 -11.18
C ARG A 100 19.07 -24.42 -10.00
N ASN A 101 18.73 -24.01 -8.79
CA ASN A 101 19.11 -24.73 -7.58
C ASN A 101 18.49 -26.14 -7.52
N ILE A 102 17.20 -26.34 -7.83
CA ILE A 102 16.57 -27.69 -7.83
C ILE A 102 17.32 -28.68 -8.73
N THR A 103 17.79 -28.21 -9.89
CA THR A 103 18.52 -29.04 -10.86
C THR A 103 19.88 -29.47 -10.31
N GLU A 104 20.63 -28.53 -9.72
CA GLU A 104 21.97 -28.78 -9.19
C GLU A 104 21.97 -29.53 -7.85
N THR A 105 21.05 -29.20 -6.92
CA THR A 105 21.06 -29.74 -5.55
C THR A 105 20.36 -31.10 -5.42
N LEU A 106 19.34 -31.38 -6.24
CA LEU A 106 18.54 -32.61 -6.13
C LEU A 106 18.70 -33.52 -7.34
N MET A 107 18.43 -32.99 -8.54
CA MET A 107 18.26 -33.84 -9.73
C MET A 107 19.57 -34.44 -10.21
N LYS A 108 20.63 -33.64 -10.35
CA LYS A 108 21.94 -34.13 -10.82
C LYS A 108 22.58 -35.15 -9.85
N PRO A 109 22.65 -34.92 -8.52
CA PRO A 109 23.25 -35.90 -7.61
C PRO A 109 22.52 -37.25 -7.60
N LEU A 110 21.18 -37.25 -7.58
CA LEU A 110 20.40 -38.48 -7.61
C LEU A 110 20.52 -39.21 -8.97
N GLU A 111 20.54 -38.47 -10.08
CA GLU A 111 20.78 -39.07 -11.40
C GLU A 111 22.21 -39.66 -11.51
N LYS A 112 23.21 -39.01 -10.90
CA LYS A 112 24.58 -39.52 -10.78
C LYS A 112 24.62 -40.83 -9.98
N PHE A 113 24.06 -40.87 -8.78
CA PHE A 113 23.97 -42.09 -7.96
C PHE A 113 23.30 -43.24 -8.72
N ARG A 114 22.19 -42.96 -9.43
CA ARG A 114 21.47 -43.96 -10.23
C ARG A 114 22.30 -44.50 -11.40
N LYS A 115 23.09 -43.65 -12.07
CA LYS A 115 23.91 -44.04 -13.23
C LYS A 115 25.18 -44.76 -12.82
N GLU A 116 25.90 -44.23 -11.83
CA GLU A 116 27.23 -44.70 -11.43
C GLU A 116 27.13 -45.84 -10.41
N GLN A 117 26.45 -45.65 -9.28
CA GLN A 117 26.40 -46.68 -8.22
C GLN A 117 25.49 -47.85 -8.62
N ILE A 118 24.21 -47.60 -8.91
CA ILE A 118 23.26 -48.67 -9.29
C ILE A 118 23.66 -49.31 -10.63
N GLY A 119 24.23 -48.53 -11.56
CA GLY A 119 24.79 -49.05 -12.82
C GLY A 119 25.98 -49.99 -12.61
N ALA A 120 26.87 -49.70 -11.65
CA ALA A 120 27.97 -50.60 -11.28
C ALA A 120 27.46 -51.93 -10.71
N VAL A 121 26.49 -51.93 -9.78
CA VAL A 121 25.91 -53.18 -9.24
C VAL A 121 25.35 -54.08 -10.35
N ARG A 122 24.63 -53.48 -11.31
CA ARG A 122 24.09 -54.21 -12.47
C ARG A 122 25.16 -54.78 -13.39
N THR A 123 26.37 -54.23 -13.36
CA THR A 123 27.52 -54.73 -14.12
C THR A 123 28.20 -55.88 -13.38
N GLU A 124 28.42 -55.76 -12.07
CA GLU A 124 29.00 -56.84 -11.26
C GLU A 124 28.05 -58.05 -11.13
N ARG A 125 26.74 -57.81 -11.02
CA ARG A 125 25.73 -58.87 -11.12
C ARG A 125 25.92 -59.71 -12.39
N LYS A 126 26.18 -59.08 -13.55
CA LYS A 126 26.38 -59.81 -14.81
C LYS A 126 27.65 -60.66 -14.81
N LYS A 127 28.71 -60.25 -14.10
CA LYS A 127 29.91 -61.08 -13.93
C LYS A 127 29.61 -62.27 -13.02
N TYR A 128 28.99 -62.01 -11.87
CA TYR A 128 28.55 -63.03 -10.93
C TYR A 128 27.62 -64.08 -11.55
N ASP A 129 26.58 -63.64 -12.27
CA ASP A 129 25.63 -64.53 -12.98
C ASP A 129 26.38 -65.38 -14.04
N LYS A 130 27.32 -64.79 -14.78
CA LYS A 130 28.13 -65.47 -15.81
C LYS A 130 29.11 -66.50 -15.23
N GLU A 131 29.82 -66.18 -14.16
CA GLU A 131 30.73 -67.15 -13.52
C GLU A 131 29.95 -68.23 -12.75
N THR A 132 28.77 -67.90 -12.20
CA THR A 132 27.81 -68.91 -11.68
C THR A 132 27.44 -69.92 -12.77
N GLU A 133 26.98 -69.44 -13.93
CA GLU A 133 26.55 -70.29 -15.05
C GLU A 133 27.69 -71.19 -15.55
N LYS A 134 28.89 -70.64 -15.74
CA LYS A 134 30.09 -71.40 -16.13
C LYS A 134 30.44 -72.50 -15.13
N TYR A 135 30.50 -72.16 -13.84
CA TYR A 135 30.89 -73.10 -12.78
C TYR A 135 29.92 -74.28 -12.73
N TYR A 136 28.61 -74.02 -12.59
CA TYR A 136 27.62 -75.09 -12.51
C TYR A 136 27.51 -75.90 -13.81
N SER A 137 27.60 -75.28 -14.98
CA SER A 137 27.61 -75.99 -16.28
C SER A 137 28.84 -76.88 -16.46
N SER A 138 29.99 -76.51 -15.88
CA SER A 138 31.21 -77.33 -15.93
C SER A 138 31.19 -78.44 -14.88
N LEU A 139 30.66 -78.16 -13.69
CA LEU A 139 30.45 -79.14 -12.63
C LEU A 139 29.49 -80.24 -13.08
N GLU A 140 28.36 -79.90 -13.72
CA GLU A 140 27.42 -80.88 -14.28
C GLU A 140 28.08 -81.76 -15.35
N LYS A 141 28.95 -81.20 -16.20
CA LYS A 141 29.72 -81.97 -17.19
C LYS A 141 30.68 -82.95 -16.53
N LEU A 142 31.40 -82.52 -15.48
CA LEU A 142 32.29 -83.37 -14.70
C LEU A 142 31.53 -84.52 -14.04
N LEU A 143 30.43 -84.22 -13.35
CA LEU A 143 29.61 -85.23 -12.65
C LEU A 143 28.97 -86.25 -13.60
N ASN A 144 28.71 -85.87 -14.85
CA ASN A 144 28.20 -86.76 -15.90
C ASN A 144 29.31 -87.51 -16.67
N MET A 145 30.60 -87.34 -16.34
CA MET A 145 31.67 -88.11 -16.97
C MET A 145 31.69 -89.56 -16.46
N SER A 146 31.84 -90.51 -17.38
CA SER A 146 31.97 -91.92 -17.01
C SER A 146 33.24 -92.16 -16.20
N ALA A 147 33.10 -92.80 -15.04
CA ALA A 147 34.21 -93.29 -14.21
C ALA A 147 35.12 -94.32 -14.90
N LYS A 148 34.81 -94.74 -16.14
CA LYS A 148 35.67 -95.58 -16.99
C LYS A 148 36.62 -94.78 -17.90
N LYS A 149 36.61 -93.44 -17.84
CA LYS A 149 37.59 -92.59 -18.55
C LYS A 149 39.00 -92.80 -18.00
N LYS A 150 40.01 -92.40 -18.80
CA LYS A 150 41.41 -92.44 -18.37
C LYS A 150 41.64 -91.40 -17.27
N GLU A 151 42.30 -91.83 -16.19
CA GLU A 151 42.70 -91.00 -15.03
C GLU A 151 43.13 -89.56 -15.37
N PRO A 152 44.10 -89.29 -16.29
CA PRO A 152 44.50 -87.91 -16.61
C PRO A 152 43.37 -87.04 -17.18
N GLN A 153 42.36 -87.62 -17.85
CA GLN A 153 41.20 -86.87 -18.36
C GLN A 153 40.16 -86.55 -17.28
N LEU A 154 40.17 -87.27 -16.16
CA LEU A 154 39.36 -86.95 -14.99
C LEU A 154 40.04 -85.83 -14.21
N GLN A 155 41.33 -85.98 -13.92
CA GLN A 155 42.15 -84.96 -13.23
C GLN A 155 42.17 -83.60 -13.96
N GLU A 156 42.24 -83.58 -15.30
CA GLU A 156 42.14 -82.33 -16.08
C GLU A 156 40.78 -81.63 -15.88
N ALA A 157 39.68 -82.40 -15.84
CA ALA A 157 38.34 -81.88 -15.64
C ALA A 157 38.10 -81.41 -14.18
N ASP A 158 38.67 -82.11 -13.19
CA ASP A 158 38.64 -81.71 -11.78
C ASP A 158 39.36 -80.35 -11.59
N VAL A 159 40.57 -80.21 -12.14
CA VAL A 159 41.35 -78.96 -12.09
C VAL A 159 40.60 -77.82 -12.79
N GLN A 160 39.95 -78.10 -13.92
CA GLN A 160 39.13 -77.10 -14.63
C GLN A 160 37.93 -76.63 -13.78
N VAL A 161 37.22 -77.56 -13.13
CA VAL A 161 36.06 -77.21 -12.28
C VAL A 161 36.49 -76.46 -11.02
N GLU A 162 37.58 -76.84 -10.37
CA GLU A 162 38.10 -76.13 -9.19
C GLU A 162 38.61 -74.72 -9.56
N THR A 163 39.22 -74.54 -10.73
CA THR A 163 39.58 -73.20 -11.25
C THR A 163 38.34 -72.32 -11.45
N LEU A 164 37.27 -72.87 -12.03
CA LEU A 164 36.00 -72.16 -12.22
C LEU A 164 35.28 -71.88 -10.89
N ARG A 165 35.40 -72.77 -9.91
CA ARG A 165 34.87 -72.59 -8.55
C ARG A 165 35.51 -71.40 -7.85
N GLN A 166 36.84 -71.29 -7.92
CA GLN A 166 37.58 -70.17 -7.34
C GLN A 166 37.23 -68.84 -8.01
N ALA A 167 37.06 -68.84 -9.34
CA ALA A 167 36.60 -67.67 -10.08
C ALA A 167 35.17 -67.25 -9.67
N PHE A 168 34.24 -68.20 -9.57
CA PHE A 168 32.88 -67.96 -9.08
C PHE A 168 32.87 -67.41 -7.65
N GLN A 169 33.63 -67.99 -6.73
CA GLN A 169 33.72 -67.55 -5.34
C GLN A 169 34.32 -66.14 -5.23
N GLY A 170 35.36 -65.83 -6.02
CA GLY A 170 35.94 -64.48 -6.08
C GLY A 170 34.94 -63.42 -6.55
N GLU A 171 34.20 -63.68 -7.64
CA GLU A 171 33.15 -62.77 -8.11
C GLU A 171 31.96 -62.69 -7.15
N SER A 172 31.61 -63.78 -6.45
CA SER A 172 30.58 -63.80 -5.39
C SER A 172 30.93 -62.85 -4.25
N LEU A 173 32.18 -62.90 -3.75
CA LEU A 173 32.69 -62.00 -2.71
C LEU A 173 32.68 -60.53 -3.17
N ASN A 174 33.16 -60.27 -4.39
CA ASN A 174 33.14 -58.93 -5.00
C ASN A 174 31.72 -58.38 -5.10
N TYR A 175 30.77 -59.20 -5.58
CA TYR A 175 29.39 -58.81 -5.78
C TYR A 175 28.66 -58.54 -4.45
N VAL A 176 28.82 -59.42 -3.46
CA VAL A 176 28.28 -59.25 -2.10
C VAL A 176 28.85 -58.00 -1.41
N CYS A 177 30.15 -57.77 -1.52
CA CYS A 177 30.79 -56.55 -1.01
C CYS A 177 30.17 -55.31 -1.67
N LYS A 178 29.98 -55.34 -3.00
CA LYS A 178 29.43 -54.20 -3.75
C LYS A 178 27.95 -53.94 -3.48
N LEU A 179 27.15 -54.98 -3.21
CA LEU A 179 25.76 -54.83 -2.75
C LEU A 179 25.70 -54.11 -1.41
N GLN A 180 26.50 -54.54 -0.42
CA GLN A 180 26.49 -53.96 0.93
C GLN A 180 27.01 -52.51 0.93
N ASP A 181 28.10 -52.22 0.20
CA ASP A 181 28.62 -50.86 -0.05
C ASP A 181 27.52 -49.89 -0.48
N ILE A 182 26.66 -50.31 -1.41
CA ILE A 182 25.65 -49.43 -2.01
C ILE A 182 24.37 -49.32 -1.18
N GLN A 183 24.01 -50.32 -0.37
CA GLN A 183 22.93 -50.17 0.61
C GLN A 183 23.30 -49.15 1.70
N GLU A 184 24.57 -49.09 2.11
CA GLU A 184 25.06 -48.07 3.05
C GLU A 184 25.15 -46.69 2.38
N LYS A 185 25.75 -46.58 1.18
CA LYS A 185 25.83 -45.32 0.42
C LYS A 185 24.47 -44.69 0.15
N LYS A 186 23.45 -45.50 -0.15
CA LYS A 186 22.05 -45.04 -0.32
C LYS A 186 21.56 -44.18 0.85
N LYS A 187 22.03 -44.43 2.09
CA LYS A 187 21.58 -43.71 3.29
C LYS A 187 22.04 -42.25 3.35
N PHE A 188 23.13 -41.89 2.68
CA PHE A 188 23.66 -40.52 2.65
C PHE A 188 23.67 -39.92 1.24
N GLU A 189 24.19 -40.63 0.22
CA GLU A 189 24.25 -40.11 -1.16
C GLU A 189 22.87 -39.79 -1.76
N CYS A 190 21.79 -40.43 -1.28
CA CYS A 190 20.42 -40.07 -1.68
C CYS A 190 19.75 -39.03 -0.76
N VAL A 191 20.21 -38.88 0.49
CA VAL A 191 19.54 -38.05 1.51
C VAL A 191 20.13 -36.64 1.58
N GLU A 192 21.45 -36.50 1.39
CA GLU A 192 22.11 -35.19 1.31
C GLU A 192 21.53 -34.29 0.20
N PRO A 193 21.24 -34.78 -1.03
CA PRO A 193 20.56 -33.99 -2.07
C PRO A 193 19.17 -33.51 -1.65
N MET A 194 18.42 -34.33 -0.90
CA MET A 194 17.09 -33.96 -0.38
C MET A 194 17.21 -32.86 0.68
N LEU A 195 18.18 -32.98 1.60
CA LEU A 195 18.45 -31.97 2.61
C LEU A 195 18.84 -30.62 1.98
N ALA A 196 19.75 -30.64 0.99
CA ALA A 196 20.16 -29.44 0.26
C ALA A 196 19.00 -28.77 -0.49
N PHE A 197 18.09 -29.56 -1.07
CA PHE A 197 16.85 -29.07 -1.67
C PHE A 197 15.93 -28.40 -0.64
N PHE A 198 15.65 -29.04 0.49
CA PHE A 198 14.80 -28.44 1.53
C PHE A 198 15.40 -27.14 2.10
N GLN A 199 16.71 -27.11 2.34
CA GLN A 199 17.38 -25.91 2.82
C GLN A 199 17.26 -24.75 1.79
N THR A 200 17.46 -25.04 0.50
CA THR A 200 17.25 -24.08 -0.59
C THR A 200 15.81 -23.55 -0.60
N LEU A 201 14.83 -24.45 -0.48
CA LEU A 201 13.41 -24.12 -0.50
C LEU A 201 13.02 -23.21 0.68
N PHE A 202 13.54 -23.48 1.88
CA PHE A 202 13.31 -22.65 3.07
C PHE A 202 13.99 -21.27 2.95
N THR A 203 15.20 -21.19 2.39
CA THR A 203 15.85 -19.91 2.10
C THR A 203 15.02 -19.06 1.13
N PHE A 204 14.47 -19.67 0.07
CA PHE A 204 13.59 -18.97 -0.88
C PHE A 204 12.32 -18.40 -0.21
N TYR A 205 11.64 -19.19 0.63
CA TYR A 205 10.45 -18.70 1.34
C TYR A 205 10.80 -17.59 2.36
N HIS A 206 11.94 -17.69 3.03
CA HIS A 206 12.39 -16.64 3.95
C HIS A 206 12.72 -15.32 3.23
N GLN A 207 13.38 -15.39 2.07
CA GLN A 207 13.63 -14.21 1.22
C GLN A 207 12.31 -13.54 0.79
N GLY A 208 11.33 -14.33 0.35
CA GLY A 208 10.00 -13.82 0.01
C GLY A 208 9.25 -13.18 1.18
N TYR A 209 9.48 -13.65 2.42
CA TYR A 209 8.92 -13.05 3.62
C TYR A 209 9.55 -11.67 3.94
N GLU A 210 10.88 -11.56 3.91
CA GLU A 210 11.55 -10.27 4.15
C GLU A 210 11.20 -9.24 3.05
N LEU A 211 11.13 -9.65 1.78
CA LEU A 211 10.69 -8.78 0.69
C LEU A 211 9.23 -8.28 0.88
N ALA A 212 8.34 -9.14 1.36
CA ALA A 212 6.95 -8.75 1.65
C ALA A 212 6.84 -7.79 2.85
N LYS A 213 7.74 -7.93 3.83
CA LYS A 213 7.85 -7.06 5.01
C LYS A 213 8.42 -5.69 4.65
N ASP A 214 9.44 -5.62 3.81
CA ASP A 214 9.97 -4.36 3.27
C ASP A 214 8.89 -3.58 2.47
N PHE A 215 8.01 -4.31 1.76
CA PHE A 215 6.90 -3.71 1.03
C PHE A 215 5.79 -3.12 1.93
N ASP A 216 5.70 -3.50 3.21
CA ASP A 216 4.62 -3.05 4.09
C ASP A 216 4.65 -1.53 4.35
N HIS A 217 5.83 -0.91 4.36
CA HIS A 217 5.96 0.55 4.43
C HIS A 217 5.29 1.25 3.22
N TYR A 218 5.53 0.75 2.01
CA TYR A 218 4.91 1.27 0.79
C TYR A 218 3.39 1.03 0.81
N LYS A 219 2.95 -0.16 1.22
CA LYS A 219 1.53 -0.52 1.35
C LYS A 219 0.78 0.41 2.31
N ARG A 220 1.34 0.71 3.49
CA ARG A 220 0.75 1.65 4.46
C ARG A 220 0.67 3.07 3.88
N ALA A 221 1.74 3.56 3.25
CA ALA A 221 1.75 4.87 2.61
C ALA A 221 0.68 4.98 1.51
N LEU A 222 0.55 3.96 0.66
CA LEU A 222 -0.48 3.88 -0.36
C LEU A 222 -1.90 3.90 0.23
N GLN A 223 -2.15 3.16 1.33
CA GLN A 223 -3.44 3.16 2.02
C GLN A 223 -3.81 4.55 2.55
N ILE A 224 -2.85 5.28 3.11
CA ILE A 224 -3.04 6.67 3.56
C ILE A 224 -3.37 7.57 2.37
N ASN A 225 -2.62 7.49 1.28
CA ASN A 225 -2.82 8.33 0.10
C ASN A 225 -4.19 8.09 -0.57
N ILE A 226 -4.65 6.83 -0.59
CA ILE A 226 -6.02 6.46 -1.03
C ILE A 226 -7.07 7.09 -0.12
N GLN A 227 -6.89 7.02 1.20
CA GLN A 227 -7.85 7.58 2.16
C GLN A 227 -7.90 9.12 2.12
N ASN A 228 -6.74 9.79 1.97
CA ASN A 228 -6.66 11.24 1.73
C ASN A 228 -7.40 11.63 0.45
N THR A 229 -7.16 10.91 -0.64
CA THR A 229 -7.83 11.13 -1.94
C THR A 229 -9.35 10.97 -1.81
N ARG A 230 -9.82 9.95 -1.07
CA ARG A 230 -11.25 9.74 -0.78
C ARG A 230 -11.87 10.90 0.01
N SER A 231 -11.23 11.35 1.09
CA SER A 231 -11.73 12.48 1.89
C SER A 231 -11.78 13.78 1.07
N ARG A 232 -10.77 14.05 0.22
CA ARG A 232 -10.79 15.21 -0.70
C ARG A 232 -11.92 15.11 -1.73
N PHE A 233 -12.19 13.92 -2.27
CA PHE A 233 -13.32 13.70 -3.17
C PHE A 233 -14.67 13.91 -2.48
N GLU A 234 -14.87 13.42 -1.25
CA GLU A 234 -16.11 13.61 -0.49
C GLU A 234 -16.40 15.09 -0.21
N GLY A 235 -15.38 15.88 0.14
CA GLY A 235 -15.49 17.34 0.27
C GLY A 235 -15.87 18.00 -1.05
N THR A 236 -15.13 17.68 -2.13
CA THR A 236 -15.39 18.23 -3.48
C THR A 236 -16.81 17.93 -3.96
N ARG A 237 -17.27 16.68 -3.81
CA ARG A 237 -18.64 16.25 -4.18
C ARG A 237 -19.70 17.03 -3.42
N SER A 238 -19.45 17.35 -2.15
CA SER A 238 -20.39 18.09 -1.30
C SER A 238 -20.52 19.55 -1.77
N GLU A 239 -19.41 20.20 -2.15
CA GLU A 239 -19.45 21.57 -2.70
C GLU A 239 -20.08 21.61 -4.11
N VAL A 240 -19.85 20.59 -4.97
CA VAL A 240 -20.55 20.47 -6.27
C VAL A 240 -22.07 20.37 -6.05
N ALA A 241 -22.52 19.53 -5.11
CA ALA A 241 -23.94 19.37 -4.81
C ALA A 241 -24.56 20.67 -4.25
N TYR A 242 -23.81 21.41 -3.42
CA TYR A 242 -24.21 22.71 -2.90
C TYR A 242 -24.31 23.79 -3.99
N LEU A 243 -23.32 23.86 -4.89
CA LEU A 243 -23.32 24.76 -6.05
C LEU A 243 -24.52 24.47 -6.96
N MET A 244 -24.74 23.20 -7.31
CA MET A 244 -25.88 22.76 -8.12
C MET A 244 -27.21 23.18 -7.48
N LYS A 245 -27.36 23.00 -6.16
CA LYS A 245 -28.55 23.44 -5.42
C LYS A 245 -28.74 24.96 -5.50
N ARG A 246 -27.71 25.76 -5.23
CA ARG A 246 -27.79 27.24 -5.31
C ARG A 246 -28.18 27.74 -6.70
N PHE A 247 -27.59 27.18 -7.75
CA PHE A 247 -27.93 27.52 -9.14
C PHE A 247 -29.36 27.13 -9.51
N SER A 248 -29.88 26.02 -8.96
CA SER A 248 -31.27 25.61 -9.14
C SER A 248 -32.27 26.50 -8.38
N GLU A 249 -31.89 27.06 -7.23
CA GLU A 249 -32.77 27.89 -6.39
C GLU A 249 -32.85 29.35 -6.86
N THR A 250 -31.83 29.88 -7.53
CA THR A 250 -31.77 31.29 -7.98
C THR A 250 -31.29 31.47 -9.44
N PRO A 251 -31.94 30.80 -10.43
CA PRO A 251 -31.47 30.76 -11.83
C PRO A 251 -31.47 32.13 -12.56
N GLN A 252 -32.14 33.15 -12.02
CA GLN A 252 -32.15 34.50 -12.58
C GLN A 252 -30.86 35.27 -12.28
N VAL A 253 -30.18 34.98 -11.15
CA VAL A 253 -28.96 35.69 -10.72
C VAL A 253 -27.76 35.25 -11.54
N TYR A 254 -27.60 33.94 -11.74
CA TYR A 254 -26.47 33.36 -12.48
C TYR A 254 -26.63 33.40 -14.02
N ARG A 255 -27.67 34.09 -14.54
CA ARG A 255 -27.82 34.30 -15.99
C ARG A 255 -26.91 35.43 -16.52
N GLN A 256 -26.29 36.22 -15.64
CA GLN A 256 -25.27 37.19 -16.04
C GLN A 256 -23.93 36.46 -16.26
N THR A 257 -23.46 36.44 -17.49
CA THR A 257 -22.33 35.58 -17.91
C THR A 257 -20.94 36.14 -17.54
N SER A 258 -20.81 37.43 -17.25
CA SER A 258 -19.58 38.04 -16.76
C SER A 258 -19.83 39.45 -16.17
N PRO A 259 -18.96 39.97 -15.28
CA PRO A 259 -18.91 41.41 -15.04
C PRO A 259 -18.55 42.21 -16.31
N ILE A 260 -17.74 41.65 -17.22
CA ILE A 260 -17.17 42.33 -18.41
C ILE A 260 -18.07 42.17 -19.65
N SER A 261 -18.63 40.98 -19.86
CA SER A 261 -19.54 40.68 -20.98
C SER A 261 -20.97 40.32 -20.53
N PHE A 262 -21.93 40.36 -21.45
CA PHE A 262 -23.26 39.77 -21.27
C PHE A 262 -23.63 38.97 -22.52
N GLU A 263 -24.08 37.73 -22.35
CA GLU A 263 -24.16 36.75 -23.43
C GLU A 263 -25.48 36.00 -23.42
N GLY A 264 -26.03 35.71 -24.60
CA GLY A 264 -27.31 35.02 -24.74
C GLY A 264 -27.85 35.05 -26.17
N TYR A 265 -29.00 34.42 -26.38
CA TYR A 265 -29.63 34.42 -27.69
C TYR A 265 -30.54 35.63 -27.88
N LEU A 266 -30.41 36.28 -29.04
CA LEU A 266 -31.35 37.28 -29.55
C LEU A 266 -31.86 36.83 -30.93
N TYR A 267 -33.09 37.21 -31.26
CA TYR A 267 -33.56 37.18 -32.64
C TYR A 267 -33.28 38.54 -33.28
N VAL A 268 -32.52 38.55 -34.37
CA VAL A 268 -32.17 39.77 -35.12
C VAL A 268 -33.09 39.87 -36.33
N GLN A 269 -33.65 41.06 -36.59
CA GLN A 269 -34.48 41.30 -37.78
C GLN A 269 -33.60 41.61 -38.99
N GLU A 270 -33.52 40.66 -39.92
CA GLU A 270 -32.82 40.79 -41.19
C GLU A 270 -33.80 41.19 -42.30
N LYS A 271 -33.48 42.26 -43.04
CA LYS A 271 -34.24 42.67 -44.24
C LYS A 271 -33.83 41.81 -45.42
N ARG A 272 -34.79 41.14 -46.06
CA ARG A 272 -34.57 40.37 -47.29
C ARG A 272 -34.84 41.24 -48.52
N PRO A 273 -34.28 40.91 -49.70
CA PRO A 273 -34.68 41.54 -50.95
C PRO A 273 -36.19 41.39 -51.18
N PRO A 274 -36.88 42.41 -51.74
CA PRO A 274 -38.27 42.26 -52.19
C PRO A 274 -38.39 41.07 -53.16
N PRO A 275 -39.45 40.26 -53.10
CA PRO A 275 -40.69 40.44 -52.30
C PRO A 275 -40.63 39.86 -50.86
N PHE A 276 -39.50 39.33 -50.39
CA PHE A 276 -39.45 38.44 -49.22
C PHE A 276 -39.49 39.13 -47.83
N GLY A 277 -39.74 40.44 -47.77
CA GLY A 277 -39.96 41.18 -46.52
C GLY A 277 -38.78 41.15 -45.54
N SER A 278 -39.04 40.82 -44.28
CA SER A 278 -38.00 40.66 -43.24
C SER A 278 -38.13 39.31 -42.53
N SER A 279 -36.99 38.69 -42.19
CA SER A 279 -36.93 37.47 -41.38
C SER A 279 -36.24 37.69 -40.05
N TRP A 280 -36.64 36.91 -39.05
CA TRP A 280 -35.98 36.89 -37.74
C TRP A 280 -35.01 35.72 -37.66
N VAL A 281 -33.73 36.01 -37.41
CA VAL A 281 -32.66 35.00 -37.31
C VAL A 281 -32.17 34.93 -35.87
N LYS A 282 -32.18 33.73 -35.29
CA LYS A 282 -31.65 33.48 -33.94
C LYS A 282 -30.12 33.51 -34.00
N ARG A 283 -29.50 34.47 -33.32
CA ARG A 283 -28.04 34.59 -33.17
C ARG A 283 -27.67 34.47 -31.69
N TYR A 284 -26.58 33.78 -31.40
CA TYR A 284 -25.93 33.86 -30.09
C TYR A 284 -25.11 35.14 -30.07
N CYS A 285 -25.31 35.96 -29.05
CA CYS A 285 -24.79 37.32 -28.98
C CYS A 285 -23.95 37.50 -27.72
N THR A 286 -22.79 38.14 -27.86
CA THR A 286 -21.85 38.45 -26.78
C THR A 286 -21.58 39.95 -26.80
N PHE A 287 -22.05 40.66 -25.78
CA PHE A 287 -21.85 42.11 -25.62
C PHE A 287 -20.71 42.39 -24.65
N VAL A 288 -19.66 43.08 -25.10
CA VAL A 288 -18.52 43.54 -24.29
C VAL A 288 -18.84 44.94 -23.77
N LYS A 289 -19.08 45.07 -22.46
CA LYS A 289 -19.69 46.28 -21.86
C LYS A 289 -18.78 47.52 -21.98
N GLU A 290 -17.48 47.37 -21.71
CA GLU A 290 -16.51 48.48 -21.77
C GLU A 290 -16.37 49.05 -23.18
N GLN A 291 -16.31 48.17 -24.18
CA GLN A 291 -16.07 48.54 -25.59
C GLN A 291 -17.37 48.86 -26.34
N LYS A 292 -18.52 48.54 -25.73
CA LYS A 292 -19.86 48.56 -26.34
C LYS A 292 -19.98 47.76 -27.64
N ILE A 293 -19.20 46.69 -27.80
CA ILE A 293 -19.22 45.84 -28.99
C ILE A 293 -20.17 44.66 -28.76
N LEU A 294 -21.08 44.42 -29.70
CA LEU A 294 -21.92 43.24 -29.78
C LEU A 294 -21.39 42.32 -30.88
N HIS A 295 -20.84 41.17 -30.49
CA HIS A 295 -20.57 40.06 -31.40
C HIS A 295 -21.84 39.21 -31.55
N MET A 296 -22.16 38.77 -32.77
CA MET A 296 -23.35 38.01 -33.10
C MET A 296 -22.99 36.84 -34.03
N VAL A 297 -23.35 35.63 -33.64
CA VAL A 297 -22.99 34.41 -34.37
C VAL A 297 -24.21 33.54 -34.61
N THR A 298 -24.37 33.01 -35.82
CA THR A 298 -25.42 32.02 -36.11
C THR A 298 -25.00 30.66 -35.55
N PHE A 299 -25.89 30.01 -34.78
CA PHE A 299 -25.64 28.69 -34.18
C PHE A 299 -26.83 27.76 -34.40
N ASP A 300 -26.66 26.76 -35.27
CA ASP A 300 -27.68 25.75 -35.55
C ASP A 300 -27.46 24.46 -34.74
N HIS A 301 -28.46 24.13 -33.92
CA HIS A 301 -28.47 22.91 -33.12
C HIS A 301 -28.71 21.65 -33.97
N ARG A 302 -29.32 21.76 -35.16
CA ARG A 302 -29.58 20.60 -36.04
C ARG A 302 -28.35 20.18 -36.84
N SER A 303 -27.47 21.13 -37.17
CA SER A 303 -26.22 20.90 -37.93
C SER A 303 -25.01 20.47 -37.07
N GLY A 304 -25.25 19.88 -35.89
CA GLY A 304 -24.20 19.39 -35.01
C GLY A 304 -23.40 20.49 -34.28
N GLY A 305 -23.97 21.69 -34.11
CA GLY A 305 -23.34 22.76 -33.34
C GLY A 305 -22.22 23.51 -34.07
N LYS A 306 -22.22 23.52 -35.41
CA LYS A 306 -21.31 24.37 -36.18
C LYS A 306 -21.57 25.85 -35.89
N ILE A 307 -20.54 26.54 -35.43
CA ILE A 307 -20.50 27.99 -35.24
C ILE A 307 -20.34 28.63 -36.63
N GLY A 308 -21.27 29.52 -37.00
CA GLY A 308 -21.22 30.24 -38.27
C GLY A 308 -20.34 31.50 -38.23
N GLU A 309 -20.49 32.37 -39.21
CA GLU A 309 -19.74 33.62 -39.28
C GLU A 309 -20.10 34.58 -38.13
N THR A 310 -19.10 35.27 -37.60
CA THR A 310 -19.24 36.24 -36.50
C THR A 310 -19.34 37.65 -37.06
N GLU A 311 -20.53 38.26 -36.98
CA GLU A 311 -20.72 39.69 -37.24
C GLU A 311 -20.48 40.48 -35.94
N SER A 312 -19.75 41.59 -36.00
CA SER A 312 -19.44 42.43 -34.84
C SER A 312 -19.87 43.87 -35.10
N ILE A 313 -20.59 44.49 -34.16
CA ILE A 313 -21.09 45.85 -34.28
C ILE A 313 -20.83 46.67 -33.01
N THR A 314 -20.44 47.93 -33.15
CA THR A 314 -20.27 48.85 -32.02
C THR A 314 -21.56 49.62 -31.75
N LEU A 315 -22.04 49.60 -30.51
CA LEU A 315 -23.30 50.22 -30.10
C LEU A 315 -23.12 51.64 -29.57
N LYS A 316 -24.00 52.54 -30.00
CA LYS A 316 -24.09 53.94 -29.53
C LYS A 316 -25.07 54.05 -28.36
N SER A 317 -26.30 53.59 -28.59
CA SER A 317 -27.45 53.65 -27.67
C SER A 317 -28.32 52.39 -27.80
N CYS A 318 -28.99 52.02 -26.72
CA CYS A 318 -30.06 51.01 -26.73
C CYS A 318 -31.40 51.71 -26.47
N LEU A 319 -32.34 51.62 -27.41
CA LEU A 319 -33.61 52.33 -27.39
C LEU A 319 -34.78 51.35 -27.23
N ARG A 320 -35.62 51.60 -26.23
CA ARG A 320 -36.86 50.85 -26.01
C ARG A 320 -37.87 51.18 -27.10
N LYS A 321 -38.35 50.15 -27.82
CA LYS A 321 -39.62 50.23 -28.57
C LYS A 321 -40.78 49.91 -27.64
N THR A 322 -41.90 50.62 -27.80
CA THR A 322 -43.19 50.21 -27.25
C THR A 322 -43.84 49.16 -28.16
N THR A 323 -44.70 48.33 -27.58
CA THR A 323 -45.28 47.14 -28.23
C THR A 323 -46.15 47.46 -29.45
N ASP A 324 -46.56 48.72 -29.62
CA ASP A 324 -47.63 49.13 -30.54
C ASP A 324 -47.18 49.31 -32.01
N MET A 325 -45.88 49.11 -32.32
CA MET A 325 -45.33 49.29 -33.68
C MET A 325 -44.92 47.99 -34.39
N LEU A 326 -44.81 46.87 -33.66
CA LEU A 326 -44.42 45.56 -34.19
C LEU A 326 -45.18 44.50 -33.38
N ASP A 327 -45.89 43.59 -34.05
CA ASP A 327 -46.69 42.51 -33.43
C ASP A 327 -45.83 41.39 -32.81
N ARG A 328 -44.85 41.76 -31.97
CA ARG A 328 -43.86 40.90 -31.32
C ARG A 328 -43.41 41.47 -29.98
N ARG A 329 -43.55 40.68 -28.92
CA ARG A 329 -43.12 41.04 -27.55
C ARG A 329 -41.59 41.09 -27.43
N PHE A 330 -41.09 41.90 -26.49
CA PHE A 330 -39.68 41.95 -26.06
C PHE A 330 -38.68 42.47 -27.13
N CYS A 331 -39.14 43.34 -28.03
CA CYS A 331 -38.31 43.97 -29.06
C CYS A 331 -37.68 45.28 -28.58
N PHE A 332 -36.43 45.53 -28.99
CA PHE A 332 -35.70 46.79 -28.76
C PHE A 332 -34.80 47.12 -29.96
N ASP A 333 -34.41 48.38 -30.05
CA ASP A 333 -33.61 48.92 -31.15
C ASP A 333 -32.19 49.23 -30.70
N LEU A 334 -31.22 48.72 -31.44
CA LEU A 334 -29.80 48.97 -31.24
C LEU A 334 -29.31 49.99 -32.27
N GLU A 335 -28.81 51.14 -31.80
CA GLU A 335 -28.22 52.16 -32.65
C GLU A 335 -26.73 51.86 -32.87
N ILE A 336 -26.31 51.68 -34.12
CA ILE A 336 -24.94 51.27 -34.48
C ILE A 336 -24.06 52.51 -34.74
N THR A 337 -22.91 52.59 -34.08
CA THR A 337 -21.91 53.66 -34.28
C THR A 337 -21.19 53.54 -35.63
N ASP A 338 -20.86 52.30 -36.02
CA ASP A 338 -20.10 51.96 -37.23
C ASP A 338 -20.88 52.18 -38.55
N ARG A 339 -22.22 52.24 -38.49
CA ARG A 339 -23.10 52.40 -39.66
C ARG A 339 -24.12 53.52 -39.40
N TYR A 340 -23.74 54.77 -39.70
CA TYR A 340 -24.58 55.95 -39.50
C TYR A 340 -26.02 55.75 -40.01
N GLY A 341 -27.00 56.03 -39.14
CA GLY A 341 -28.43 55.88 -39.44
C GLY A 341 -28.96 54.44 -39.47
N THR A 342 -28.15 53.43 -39.21
CA THR A 342 -28.59 52.02 -39.16
C THR A 342 -29.05 51.66 -37.76
N VAL A 343 -30.34 51.34 -37.64
CA VAL A 343 -30.95 50.77 -36.44
C VAL A 343 -31.17 49.28 -36.65
N LEU A 344 -30.69 48.45 -35.73
CA LEU A 344 -30.90 47.02 -35.72
C LEU A 344 -31.99 46.66 -34.71
N THR A 345 -33.15 46.22 -35.19
CA THR A 345 -34.22 45.73 -34.31
C THR A 345 -33.92 44.30 -33.90
N VAL A 346 -33.94 44.04 -32.59
CA VAL A 346 -33.68 42.73 -31.98
C VAL A 346 -34.80 42.37 -31.01
N GLN A 347 -34.99 41.07 -30.78
CA GLN A 347 -36.02 40.50 -29.90
C GLN A 347 -35.37 39.54 -28.89
N ALA A 348 -35.61 39.76 -27.59
CA ALA A 348 -35.21 38.86 -26.52
C ALA A 348 -36.19 37.68 -26.37
N LEU A 349 -35.73 36.59 -25.72
CA LEU A 349 -36.53 35.37 -25.54
C LEU A 349 -37.63 35.52 -24.46
N SER A 350 -37.41 36.37 -23.46
CA SER A 350 -38.32 36.60 -22.34
C SER A 350 -38.28 38.06 -21.86
N GLU A 351 -39.22 38.44 -21.00
CA GLU A 351 -39.24 39.76 -20.37
C GLU A 351 -38.03 39.99 -19.45
N ASP A 352 -37.56 38.93 -18.79
CA ASP A 352 -36.38 38.96 -17.92
C ASP A 352 -35.10 39.16 -18.75
N ASP A 353 -34.95 38.41 -19.85
CA ASP A 353 -33.82 38.58 -20.76
C ASP A 353 -33.83 39.98 -21.39
N TYR A 354 -35.01 40.50 -21.77
CA TYR A 354 -35.18 41.87 -22.23
C TYR A 354 -34.68 42.89 -21.20
N LYS A 355 -35.10 42.75 -19.92
CA LYS A 355 -34.64 43.64 -18.84
C LYS A 355 -33.13 43.55 -18.63
N LEU A 356 -32.56 42.34 -18.64
CA LEU A 356 -31.11 42.13 -18.49
C LEU A 356 -30.30 42.68 -19.67
N TRP A 357 -30.73 42.48 -20.91
CA TRP A 357 -30.09 43.07 -22.10
C TRP A 357 -30.15 44.61 -22.07
N MET A 358 -31.31 45.19 -21.77
CA MET A 358 -31.48 46.64 -21.60
C MET A 358 -30.60 47.20 -20.46
N GLN A 359 -30.50 46.49 -19.34
CA GLN A 359 -29.65 46.87 -18.22
C GLN A 359 -28.16 46.82 -18.58
N ALA A 360 -27.70 45.70 -19.14
CA ALA A 360 -26.31 45.50 -19.56
C ALA A 360 -25.86 46.54 -20.60
N MET A 361 -26.77 47.01 -21.45
CA MET A 361 -26.52 48.01 -22.49
C MET A 361 -26.76 49.48 -22.05
N GLY A 362 -27.07 49.75 -20.77
CA GLY A 362 -27.08 51.13 -20.24
C GLY A 362 -28.11 51.50 -19.16
N GLY A 363 -28.72 50.54 -18.47
CA GLY A 363 -29.66 50.82 -17.37
C GLY A 363 -28.99 50.90 -15.99
N LYS A 364 -29.17 52.01 -15.27
CA LYS A 364 -28.79 52.23 -13.85
C LYS A 364 -29.70 51.45 -12.89
N GLU A 365 -29.42 51.16 -11.62
CA GLU A 365 -28.26 51.20 -10.66
C GLU A 365 -28.78 50.52 -9.34
N PRO A 366 -28.01 50.27 -8.27
CA PRO A 366 -26.56 50.05 -8.07
C PRO A 366 -26.25 48.71 -7.31
N VAL A 367 -25.00 48.48 -6.86
CA VAL A 367 -24.56 47.28 -6.10
C VAL A 367 -24.15 47.62 -4.66
N SER A 368 -24.48 46.74 -3.71
CA SER A 368 -24.26 46.89 -2.26
C SER A 368 -22.79 46.77 -1.82
N GLN A 369 -22.40 47.55 -0.79
CA GLN A 369 -21.06 47.56 -0.21
C GLN A 369 -20.83 46.43 0.82
N PRO A 370 -19.58 45.89 0.97
CA PRO A 370 -19.22 44.98 2.06
C PRO A 370 -18.86 45.68 3.38
N LEU A 371 -19.03 44.96 4.49
CA LEU A 371 -18.76 45.41 5.87
C LEU A 371 -17.25 45.54 6.22
N PRO A 372 -16.85 46.40 7.17
CA PRO A 372 -15.45 46.64 7.52
C PRO A 372 -14.83 45.58 8.46
N PHE A 373 -13.51 45.40 8.37
CA PHE A 373 -12.71 44.43 9.14
C PHE A 373 -12.11 45.04 10.43
N HIS A 374 -12.65 44.74 11.63
CA HIS A 374 -12.09 45.26 12.90
C HIS A 374 -11.76 44.26 14.03
N HIS A 375 -12.35 43.05 14.11
CA HIS A 375 -12.23 42.19 15.32
C HIS A 375 -11.51 40.82 15.16
N LEU A 376 -10.99 40.51 13.97
CA LEU A 376 -10.48 39.18 13.60
C LEU A 376 -9.36 38.58 14.48
N PRO A 377 -8.34 39.33 14.99
CA PRO A 377 -7.26 38.74 15.80
C PRO A 377 -7.70 38.22 17.17
N HIS A 378 -8.55 38.98 17.89
CA HIS A 378 -9.03 38.63 19.23
C HIS A 378 -9.87 37.34 19.21
N PHE A 379 -10.74 37.20 18.20
CA PHE A 379 -11.60 36.03 18.05
C PHE A 379 -10.80 34.74 17.82
N VAL A 380 -9.77 34.77 16.97
CA VAL A 380 -8.90 33.59 16.75
C VAL A 380 -8.16 33.21 18.03
N PHE A 381 -7.70 34.18 18.82
CA PHE A 381 -7.01 33.91 20.09
C PHE A 381 -7.94 33.27 21.13
N ALA A 382 -9.13 33.85 21.35
CA ALA A 382 -10.13 33.34 22.30
C ALA A 382 -10.60 31.91 21.93
N VAL A 383 -10.89 31.66 20.65
CA VAL A 383 -11.25 30.32 20.16
C VAL A 383 -10.09 29.34 20.34
N SER A 384 -8.86 29.75 20.06
CA SER A 384 -7.68 28.87 20.21
C SER A 384 -7.48 28.42 21.66
N HIS A 385 -7.71 29.30 22.63
CA HIS A 385 -7.64 29.00 24.05
C HIS A 385 -8.74 28.02 24.48
N TYR A 386 -10.00 28.26 24.08
CA TYR A 386 -11.10 27.37 24.45
C TYR A 386 -11.01 26.00 23.79
N VAL A 387 -10.57 25.92 22.52
CA VAL A 387 -10.41 24.65 21.81
C VAL A 387 -9.30 23.78 22.40
N PHE A 388 -8.35 24.37 23.15
CA PHE A 388 -7.38 23.61 23.93
C PHE A 388 -8.03 22.81 25.08
N LEU A 389 -9.11 23.30 25.69
CA LEU A 389 -9.84 22.61 26.75
C LEU A 389 -10.60 21.38 26.22
N GLY A 390 -11.07 21.45 24.97
CA GLY A 390 -11.76 20.35 24.26
C GLY A 390 -10.89 19.63 23.22
N ILE A 391 -9.55 19.64 23.35
CA ILE A 391 -8.64 19.25 22.26
C ILE A 391 -8.75 17.78 21.81
N ASN A 392 -9.33 16.93 22.65
CA ASN A 392 -9.53 15.50 22.41
C ASN A 392 -10.89 15.14 21.79
N ASP A 393 -11.82 16.10 21.65
CA ASP A 393 -13.15 15.84 21.10
C ASP A 393 -13.10 15.36 19.64
N GLN A 394 -13.82 14.28 19.32
CA GLN A 394 -13.75 13.70 17.98
C GLN A 394 -14.35 14.62 16.91
N GLY A 395 -13.55 14.87 15.87
CA GLY A 395 -13.96 15.61 14.68
C GLY A 395 -14.04 17.13 14.87
N LEU A 396 -13.20 17.73 15.73
CA LEU A 396 -13.03 19.19 15.82
C LEU A 396 -12.98 19.83 14.42
N TYR A 397 -13.73 20.93 14.22
CA TYR A 397 -13.90 21.60 12.93
C TYR A 397 -14.56 20.78 11.79
N ARG A 398 -14.61 19.44 11.84
CA ARG A 398 -15.35 18.61 10.87
C ARG A 398 -16.82 18.47 11.24
N VAL A 399 -17.13 18.20 12.50
CA VAL A 399 -18.50 18.09 13.02
C VAL A 399 -19.10 19.48 13.18
N GLY A 400 -20.35 19.66 12.75
CA GLY A 400 -21.07 20.93 12.87
C GLY A 400 -21.68 21.11 14.26
N GLY A 401 -21.58 22.32 14.80
CA GLY A 401 -22.37 22.77 15.96
C GLY A 401 -23.80 23.16 15.57
N VAL A 402 -24.64 23.44 16.56
CA VAL A 402 -26.06 23.78 16.34
C VAL A 402 -26.18 25.14 15.64
N SER A 403 -26.72 25.17 14.42
CA SER A 403 -26.70 26.37 13.56
C SER A 403 -27.27 27.64 14.22
N SER A 404 -28.33 27.54 15.02
CA SER A 404 -28.90 28.68 15.75
C SER A 404 -27.96 29.21 16.83
N LYS A 405 -27.28 28.33 17.58
CA LYS A 405 -26.23 28.73 18.54
C LYS A 405 -25.03 29.35 17.84
N VAL A 406 -24.60 28.77 16.71
CA VAL A 406 -23.48 29.29 15.90
C VAL A 406 -23.76 30.71 15.40
N GLN A 407 -24.96 30.98 14.89
CA GLN A 407 -25.36 32.33 14.46
C GLN A 407 -25.47 33.31 15.64
N LYS A 408 -26.05 32.88 16.78
CA LYS A 408 -26.15 33.70 18.01
C LYS A 408 -24.76 34.10 18.53
N LEU A 409 -23.84 33.14 18.62
CA LEU A 409 -22.45 33.40 19.01
C LEU A 409 -21.77 34.34 18.02
N LEU A 410 -21.93 34.11 16.71
CA LEU A 410 -21.36 34.99 15.69
C LEU A 410 -21.85 36.44 15.81
N SER A 411 -23.15 36.66 16.03
CA SER A 411 -23.69 38.02 16.23
C SER A 411 -23.15 38.68 17.50
N LEU A 412 -23.01 37.93 18.59
CA LEU A 412 -22.45 38.42 19.86
C LEU A 412 -20.95 38.76 19.76
N MET A 413 -20.21 38.19 18.81
CA MET A 413 -18.78 38.47 18.60
C MET A 413 -18.52 39.58 17.56
N ILE A 414 -19.56 40.11 16.91
CA ILE A 414 -19.47 41.15 15.87
C ILE A 414 -20.00 42.51 16.36
N ASP A 415 -20.90 42.53 17.35
CA ASP A 415 -21.44 43.77 17.91
C ASP A 415 -20.39 44.51 18.77
N GLU A 416 -20.04 45.74 18.39
CA GLU A 416 -19.07 46.58 19.11
C GLU A 416 -19.50 46.92 20.56
N LYS A 417 -20.78 46.67 20.92
CA LYS A 417 -21.34 47.00 22.24
C LYS A 417 -21.30 45.86 23.26
N SER A 418 -20.94 44.63 22.86
CA SER A 418 -20.74 43.55 23.83
C SER A 418 -19.33 43.63 24.43
N ASN A 419 -19.25 44.00 25.71
CA ASN A 419 -18.05 43.72 26.49
C ASN A 419 -17.72 42.23 26.44
N GLU A 420 -16.42 41.92 26.44
CA GLU A 420 -15.78 40.60 26.40
C GLU A 420 -16.73 39.41 26.62
N VAL A 421 -17.12 38.74 25.51
CA VAL A 421 -17.84 37.47 25.58
C VAL A 421 -16.87 36.42 26.13
N ASP A 422 -16.96 36.20 27.43
CA ASP A 422 -16.19 35.17 28.10
C ASP A 422 -16.68 33.78 27.69
N LEU A 423 -15.93 33.16 26.76
CA LEU A 423 -16.18 31.81 26.31
C LEU A 423 -16.01 30.78 27.44
N SER A 424 -15.31 31.11 28.53
CA SER A 424 -14.92 30.15 29.58
C SER A 424 -15.96 29.92 30.68
N THR A 425 -16.86 30.88 30.93
CA THR A 425 -17.86 30.82 32.02
C THR A 425 -19.29 30.47 31.59
N SER A 426 -19.55 30.29 30.30
CA SER A 426 -20.89 30.03 29.75
C SER A 426 -21.06 28.56 29.33
N GLU A 427 -21.96 27.84 30.02
CA GLU A 427 -22.39 26.47 29.66
C GLU A 427 -23.14 26.39 28.30
N ASP A 428 -23.50 27.53 27.70
CA ASP A 428 -24.26 27.57 26.44
C ASP A 428 -23.44 27.12 25.22
N TRP A 429 -22.11 27.19 25.27
CA TRP A 429 -21.24 27.06 24.11
C TRP A 429 -20.44 25.77 24.09
N ASP A 430 -20.97 24.74 23.44
CA ASP A 430 -20.22 23.52 23.18
C ASP A 430 -19.09 23.74 22.16
N ILE A 431 -18.04 22.91 22.24
CA ILE A 431 -16.86 22.99 21.39
C ILE A 431 -17.16 22.93 19.89
N LYS A 432 -18.22 22.23 19.46
CA LYS A 432 -18.62 22.12 18.04
C LYS A 432 -19.29 23.41 17.57
N THR A 433 -20.03 24.09 18.44
CA THR A 433 -20.55 25.44 18.19
C THR A 433 -19.42 26.46 18.04
N ILE A 434 -18.43 26.47 18.94
CA ILE A 434 -17.29 27.41 18.89
C ILE A 434 -16.42 27.19 17.64
N THR A 435 -16.03 25.94 17.36
CA THR A 435 -15.27 25.61 16.14
C THR A 435 -16.05 25.88 14.85
N SER A 436 -17.39 25.78 14.88
CA SER A 436 -18.24 26.14 13.74
C SER A 436 -18.41 27.64 13.56
N ALA A 437 -18.47 28.43 14.65
CA ALA A 437 -18.48 29.88 14.60
C ALA A 437 -17.18 30.44 14.00
N LEU A 438 -16.01 29.88 14.33
CA LEU A 438 -14.74 30.28 13.72
C LEU A 438 -14.71 30.04 12.21
N LYS A 439 -15.11 28.84 11.75
CA LYS A 439 -15.22 28.54 10.30
C LYS A 439 -16.17 29.52 9.60
N LEU A 440 -17.35 29.75 10.19
CA LEU A 440 -18.37 30.61 9.60
C LEU A 440 -17.88 32.06 9.49
N TYR A 441 -17.28 32.60 10.55
CA TYR A 441 -16.70 33.95 10.52
C TYR A 441 -15.66 34.13 9.42
N LEU A 442 -14.70 33.19 9.31
CA LEU A 442 -13.68 33.19 8.27
C LEU A 442 -14.27 33.07 6.85
N ARG A 443 -15.35 32.28 6.68
CA ARG A 443 -16.08 32.13 5.42
C ARG A 443 -16.90 33.38 5.06
N SER A 444 -17.40 34.11 6.05
CA SER A 444 -18.21 35.33 5.91
C SER A 444 -17.42 36.64 5.73
N LEU A 445 -16.08 36.59 5.75
CA LEU A 445 -15.27 37.80 5.49
C LEU A 445 -15.52 38.37 4.07
N PRO A 446 -15.51 39.69 3.87
CA PRO A 446 -15.64 40.32 2.54
C PRO A 446 -14.61 39.81 1.51
N GLU A 447 -13.39 39.55 1.98
CA GLU A 447 -12.31 38.92 1.22
C GLU A 447 -11.83 37.67 1.99
N PRO A 448 -11.48 36.56 1.32
CA PRO A 448 -10.80 35.43 1.97
C PRO A 448 -9.49 35.87 2.64
N LEU A 449 -9.12 35.19 3.74
CA LEU A 449 -7.92 35.54 4.52
C LEU A 449 -6.65 35.54 3.65
N MET A 450 -6.59 34.65 2.64
CA MET A 450 -5.46 34.53 1.71
C MET A 450 -5.55 35.44 0.47
N THR A 451 -6.53 36.35 0.42
CA THR A 451 -6.83 37.33 -0.65
C THR A 451 -7.25 36.72 -2.00
N TYR A 452 -8.08 37.45 -2.76
CA TYR A 452 -8.41 37.04 -4.14
C TYR A 452 -7.21 37.22 -5.08
N GLY A 453 -6.39 38.27 -4.85
CA GLY A 453 -5.24 38.59 -5.70
C GLY A 453 -4.17 37.50 -5.74
N LEU A 454 -3.85 36.88 -4.60
CA LEU A 454 -2.83 35.82 -4.53
C LEU A 454 -3.38 34.41 -4.80
N TYR A 455 -4.70 34.23 -4.90
CA TYR A 455 -5.35 32.91 -5.07
C TYR A 455 -4.72 32.10 -6.21
N LYS A 456 -4.61 32.69 -7.41
CA LYS A 456 -4.07 32.01 -8.61
C LYS A 456 -2.60 31.63 -8.43
N GLU A 457 -1.80 32.44 -7.74
CA GLU A 457 -0.39 32.13 -7.44
C GLU A 457 -0.28 30.92 -6.49
N PHE A 458 -1.06 30.90 -5.39
CA PHE A 458 -1.07 29.76 -4.45
C PHE A 458 -1.48 28.45 -5.12
N ILE A 459 -2.53 28.46 -5.94
CA ILE A 459 -2.99 27.26 -6.67
C ILE A 459 -1.94 26.80 -7.69
N SER A 460 -1.36 27.71 -8.47
CA SER A 460 -0.33 27.38 -9.47
C SER A 460 0.89 26.69 -8.84
N LEU A 461 1.31 27.15 -7.65
CA LEU A 461 2.39 26.51 -6.90
C LEU A 461 2.02 25.12 -6.36
N ALA A 462 0.79 24.91 -5.89
CA ALA A 462 0.34 23.61 -5.41
C ALA A 462 0.25 22.56 -6.54
N LYS A 463 0.02 23.00 -7.78
CA LYS A 463 -0.05 22.15 -8.99
C LYS A 463 1.32 21.66 -9.51
N GLY A 464 2.45 22.25 -9.07
CA GLY A 464 3.76 21.97 -9.65
C GLY A 464 4.94 21.97 -8.66
N GLY A 465 6.14 21.66 -9.17
CA GLY A 465 7.39 21.64 -8.38
C GLY A 465 7.57 20.40 -7.50
N SER A 466 8.69 20.36 -6.76
CA SER A 466 8.92 19.36 -5.70
C SER A 466 8.29 19.85 -4.38
N PRO A 467 8.04 18.96 -3.39
CA PRO A 467 7.50 19.36 -2.09
C PRO A 467 8.28 20.50 -1.43
N GLU A 468 9.61 20.44 -1.47
CA GLU A 468 10.54 21.42 -0.90
C GLU A 468 10.43 22.79 -1.61
N SER A 469 10.30 22.76 -2.94
CA SER A 469 10.12 23.97 -3.75
C SER A 469 8.78 24.64 -3.45
N ARG A 470 7.71 23.86 -3.24
CA ARG A 470 6.39 24.40 -2.86
C ARG A 470 6.42 25.05 -1.49
N ILE A 471 7.05 24.42 -0.49
CA ILE A 471 7.17 24.99 0.87
C ILE A 471 7.83 26.38 0.81
N GLN A 472 8.94 26.51 0.08
CA GLN A 472 9.63 27.80 -0.06
C GLN A 472 8.78 28.85 -0.80
N ALA A 473 8.07 28.45 -1.85
CA ALA A 473 7.26 29.37 -2.65
C ALA A 473 5.99 29.82 -1.93
N VAL A 474 5.29 28.91 -1.23
CA VAL A 474 4.15 29.23 -0.35
C VAL A 474 4.57 30.20 0.75
N HIS A 475 5.74 29.98 1.38
CA HIS A 475 6.29 30.92 2.36
C HIS A 475 6.53 32.32 1.77
N CYS A 476 7.09 32.43 0.55
CA CYS A 476 7.25 33.72 -0.12
C CYS A 476 5.91 34.43 -0.41
N LEU A 477 4.84 33.69 -0.76
CA LEU A 477 3.51 34.28 -0.93
C LEU A 477 2.87 34.72 0.39
N VAL A 478 3.09 33.99 1.47
CA VAL A 478 2.63 34.40 2.82
C VAL A 478 3.24 35.75 3.23
N HIS A 479 4.49 36.04 2.84
CA HIS A 479 5.09 37.36 3.07
C HIS A 479 4.52 38.48 2.19
N LYS A 480 3.88 38.16 1.06
CA LYS A 480 3.12 39.14 0.25
C LYS A 480 1.75 39.49 0.84
N LEU A 481 1.21 38.72 1.78
CA LEU A 481 -0.09 39.00 2.39
C LEU A 481 -0.06 40.30 3.21
N PRO A 482 -1.19 41.02 3.30
CA PRO A 482 -1.33 42.14 4.24
C PRO A 482 -0.96 41.74 5.67
N GLU A 483 -0.31 42.63 6.41
CA GLU A 483 0.26 42.35 7.73
C GLU A 483 -0.75 41.71 8.70
N ARG A 484 -1.98 42.27 8.78
CA ARG A 484 -3.06 41.72 9.62
C ARG A 484 -3.48 40.31 9.19
N ASN A 485 -3.60 40.06 7.88
CA ASN A 485 -3.96 38.74 7.34
C ASN A 485 -2.88 37.72 7.68
N ARG A 486 -1.59 38.09 7.54
CA ARG A 486 -0.45 37.22 7.86
C ARG A 486 -0.38 36.88 9.36
N GLN A 487 -0.62 37.86 10.24
CA GLN A 487 -0.66 37.64 11.69
C GLN A 487 -1.78 36.68 12.10
N VAL A 488 -3.00 36.90 11.59
CA VAL A 488 -4.16 36.02 11.82
C VAL A 488 -3.91 34.62 11.27
N LEU A 489 -3.34 34.51 10.07
CA LEU A 489 -2.98 33.24 9.45
C LEU A 489 -1.95 32.48 10.31
N GLY A 490 -0.91 33.14 10.82
CA GLY A 490 0.09 32.53 11.71
C GLY A 490 -0.51 31.99 13.02
N LEU A 491 -1.41 32.76 13.66
CA LEU A 491 -2.13 32.28 14.85
C LEU A 491 -3.01 31.06 14.53
N LEU A 492 -3.75 31.10 13.41
CA LEU A 492 -4.60 29.99 12.99
C LEU A 492 -3.79 28.74 12.64
N MET A 493 -2.69 28.85 11.90
CA MET A 493 -1.85 27.70 11.53
C MET A 493 -1.22 27.06 12.77
N LYS A 494 -0.73 27.85 13.73
CA LYS A 494 -0.24 27.34 15.02
C LYS A 494 -1.34 26.60 15.80
N HIS A 495 -2.56 27.14 15.82
CA HIS A 495 -3.69 26.48 16.45
C HIS A 495 -4.04 25.15 15.78
N LEU A 496 -4.13 25.11 14.45
CA LEU A 496 -4.46 23.90 13.69
C LEU A 496 -3.36 22.83 13.77
N ALA A 497 -2.08 23.22 13.88
CA ALA A 497 -0.98 22.30 14.16
C ALA A 497 -1.13 21.62 15.52
N ASN A 498 -1.53 22.37 16.57
CA ASN A 498 -1.82 21.80 17.88
C ASN A 498 -3.01 20.80 17.84
N VAL A 499 -4.06 21.09 17.06
CA VAL A 499 -5.18 20.14 16.85
C VAL A 499 -4.69 18.87 16.16
N ALA A 500 -3.87 19.01 15.11
CA ALA A 500 -3.30 17.89 14.36
C ALA A 500 -2.35 17.01 15.20
N ALA A 501 -1.60 17.60 16.13
CA ALA A 501 -0.75 16.85 17.07
C ALA A 501 -1.58 15.90 17.96
N HIS A 502 -2.83 16.23 18.24
CA HIS A 502 -3.77 15.42 19.03
C HIS A 502 -4.67 14.50 18.16
N SER A 503 -4.35 14.35 16.87
CA SER A 503 -5.12 13.55 15.90
C SER A 503 -5.37 12.09 16.29
N LYS A 504 -4.59 11.51 17.20
CA LYS A 504 -4.84 10.18 17.78
C LYS A 504 -6.15 10.10 18.58
N ALA A 505 -6.54 11.17 19.25
CA ALA A 505 -7.78 11.25 20.04
C ALA A 505 -8.92 11.90 19.26
N ASN A 506 -8.65 13.08 18.67
CA ASN A 506 -9.68 13.87 17.98
C ASN A 506 -9.93 13.47 16.52
N LEU A 507 -9.14 12.56 15.95
CA LEU A 507 -9.25 12.04 14.57
C LEU A 507 -9.05 13.09 13.45
N MET A 508 -8.52 14.27 13.77
CA MET A 508 -8.30 15.37 12.83
C MET A 508 -6.82 15.49 12.44
N THR A 509 -6.41 14.75 11.41
CA THR A 509 -5.09 14.88 10.78
C THR A 509 -4.93 16.20 10.03
N VAL A 510 -3.69 16.57 9.68
CA VAL A 510 -3.41 17.74 8.84
C VAL A 510 -4.21 17.73 7.53
N ALA A 511 -4.29 16.57 6.84
CA ALA A 511 -5.11 16.42 5.64
C ALA A 511 -6.61 16.62 5.89
N ASN A 512 -7.14 16.12 7.02
CA ASN A 512 -8.55 16.35 7.40
C ASN A 512 -8.82 17.84 7.69
N LEU A 513 -7.87 18.54 8.31
CA LEU A 513 -7.97 19.99 8.55
C LEU A 513 -7.79 20.79 7.24
N GLY A 514 -6.92 20.35 6.34
CA GLY A 514 -6.76 20.90 4.98
C GLY A 514 -8.06 20.90 4.19
N VAL A 515 -8.78 19.77 4.19
CA VAL A 515 -10.12 19.65 3.56
C VAL A 515 -11.15 20.62 4.14
N VAL A 516 -11.07 20.95 5.43
CA VAL A 516 -12.00 21.89 6.09
C VAL A 516 -11.59 23.35 5.85
N PHE A 517 -10.30 23.66 5.95
CA PHE A 517 -9.80 25.04 5.93
C PHE A 517 -9.39 25.54 4.55
N GLY A 518 -9.09 24.69 3.58
CA GLY A 518 -8.87 25.06 2.16
C GLY A 518 -9.96 26.00 1.62
N PRO A 519 -11.21 25.53 1.46
CA PRO A 519 -12.33 26.38 1.02
C PRO A 519 -12.69 27.53 1.98
N THR A 520 -12.35 27.39 3.26
CA THR A 520 -12.63 28.44 4.27
C THR A 520 -11.68 29.64 4.10
N LEU A 521 -10.40 29.39 3.81
CA LEU A 521 -9.34 30.39 3.72
C LEU A 521 -9.06 30.90 2.30
N MET A 522 -9.37 30.10 1.28
CA MET A 522 -9.08 30.36 -0.14
C MET A 522 -10.35 30.29 -1.00
N ARG A 523 -11.28 31.23 -0.80
CA ARG A 523 -12.47 31.31 -1.67
C ARG A 523 -12.09 31.78 -3.07
N PRO A 524 -12.49 31.10 -4.16
CA PRO A 524 -12.34 31.62 -5.52
C PRO A 524 -13.25 32.85 -5.71
N GLN A 525 -12.84 33.75 -6.60
CA GLN A 525 -13.63 34.94 -6.95
C GLN A 525 -14.84 34.60 -7.84
N GLU A 526 -14.78 33.47 -8.57
CA GLU A 526 -15.82 32.98 -9.47
C GLU A 526 -16.32 31.60 -9.00
N GLU A 527 -17.64 31.43 -8.88
CA GLU A 527 -18.26 30.18 -8.43
C GLU A 527 -18.47 29.21 -9.62
N THR A 528 -17.38 28.57 -10.07
CA THR A 528 -17.41 27.62 -11.20
C THR A 528 -17.03 26.20 -10.81
N VAL A 529 -17.43 25.21 -11.61
CA VAL A 529 -17.02 23.81 -11.42
C VAL A 529 -15.49 23.65 -11.54
N ALA A 530 -14.84 24.44 -12.41
CA ALA A 530 -13.38 24.46 -12.52
C ALA A 530 -12.71 24.97 -11.23
N ALA A 531 -13.24 26.04 -10.61
CA ALA A 531 -12.75 26.51 -9.32
C ALA A 531 -12.99 25.51 -8.17
N ILE A 532 -14.02 24.67 -8.28
CA ILE A 532 -14.25 23.53 -7.36
C ILE A 532 -13.22 22.41 -7.58
N MET A 533 -12.76 22.16 -8.80
CA MET A 533 -11.67 21.19 -9.05
C MET A 533 -10.36 21.62 -8.37
N ASP A 534 -10.15 22.93 -8.19
CA ASP A 534 -8.98 23.49 -7.50
C ASP A 534 -9.03 23.38 -5.97
N LEU A 535 -10.15 22.95 -5.36
CA LEU A 535 -10.24 22.66 -3.92
C LEU A 535 -9.15 21.68 -3.47
N LYS A 536 -8.83 20.66 -4.28
CA LYS A 536 -7.78 19.67 -3.95
C LYS A 536 -6.39 20.30 -3.79
N PHE A 537 -6.15 21.42 -4.47
CA PHE A 537 -4.91 22.20 -4.36
C PHE A 537 -4.96 23.21 -3.21
N GLN A 538 -6.12 23.82 -2.92
CA GLN A 538 -6.32 24.64 -1.70
C GLN A 538 -6.01 23.83 -0.44
N ASN A 539 -6.47 22.58 -0.39
CA ASN A 539 -6.21 21.67 0.71
C ASN A 539 -4.70 21.45 0.89
N ILE A 540 -3.95 21.20 -0.19
CA ILE A 540 -2.48 21.05 -0.18
C ILE A 540 -1.77 22.32 0.32
N VAL A 541 -2.22 23.51 -0.08
CA VAL A 541 -1.66 24.78 0.42
C VAL A 541 -1.83 24.89 1.93
N VAL A 542 -3.04 24.57 2.44
CA VAL A 542 -3.31 24.61 3.88
C VAL A 542 -2.57 23.50 4.64
N GLU A 543 -2.45 22.30 4.07
CA GLU A 543 -1.63 21.21 4.63
C GLU A 543 -0.17 21.66 4.82
N ILE A 544 0.45 22.25 3.78
CA ILE A 544 1.82 22.80 3.83
C ILE A 544 1.95 23.88 4.91
N LEU A 545 0.97 24.79 5.03
CA LEU A 545 0.97 25.88 6.00
C LEU A 545 0.83 25.41 7.45
N ILE A 546 0.06 24.34 7.69
CA ILE A 546 -0.06 23.72 9.02
C ILE A 546 1.24 22.99 9.38
N GLU A 547 1.80 22.18 8.48
CA GLU A 547 3.07 21.46 8.73
C GLU A 547 4.26 22.39 8.98
N HIS A 548 4.27 23.56 8.34
CA HIS A 548 5.38 24.51 8.40
C HIS A 548 5.02 25.81 9.15
N HIS A 549 4.06 25.74 10.08
CA HIS A 549 3.51 26.91 10.77
C HIS A 549 4.57 27.79 11.47
N GLU A 550 5.68 27.20 11.95
CA GLU A 550 6.80 27.92 12.58
C GLU A 550 7.45 28.96 11.65
N LYS A 551 7.44 28.70 10.33
CA LYS A 551 7.95 29.62 9.30
C LYS A 551 6.93 30.72 8.94
N VAL A 552 5.66 30.55 9.32
CA VAL A 552 4.55 31.45 9.02
C VAL A 552 4.34 32.49 10.13
N THR A 553 4.64 32.13 11.38
CA THR A 553 4.51 33.03 12.53
C THR A 553 5.61 34.10 12.57
N PRO A 554 5.29 35.41 12.66
CA PRO A 554 6.30 36.43 12.94
C PRO A 554 6.86 36.25 14.35
N PHE A 555 8.18 36.21 14.49
CA PHE A 555 8.85 36.22 15.79
C PHE A 555 8.62 37.57 16.49
N THR A 556 7.95 37.57 17.64
CA THR A 556 8.00 38.69 18.59
C THR A 556 9.36 38.72 19.30
N PRO A 557 10.00 39.89 19.46
CA PRO A 557 11.40 39.96 19.90
C PRO A 557 11.54 39.94 21.43
N ALA A 558 12.28 38.96 21.96
CA ALA A 558 12.86 39.01 23.29
C ALA A 558 14.15 38.14 23.37
N GLY A 559 15.31 38.79 23.42
CA GLY A 559 16.59 38.17 23.83
C GLY A 559 17.47 37.55 22.72
N LEU A 560 18.49 38.30 22.30
CA LEU A 560 19.94 37.95 22.38
C LEU A 560 20.33 36.47 22.09
N VAL A 561 21.26 36.10 21.19
CA VAL A 561 22.47 36.79 20.67
C VAL A 561 22.80 36.33 19.24
N LEU A 562 23.42 37.20 18.44
CA LEU A 562 24.05 36.87 17.14
C LEU A 562 25.23 35.90 17.28
N ALA A 563 25.18 34.75 16.60
CA ALA A 563 26.36 33.94 16.30
C ALA A 563 26.47 33.73 14.77
N ALA A 564 27.53 34.24 14.16
CA ALA A 564 27.73 34.19 12.71
C ALA A 564 28.07 32.76 12.23
N PRO A 565 27.66 32.35 11.01
CA PRO A 565 27.93 31.01 10.51
C PRO A 565 29.37 30.88 9.99
N THR A 566 30.20 30.09 10.69
CA THR A 566 31.55 29.78 10.22
C THR A 566 31.51 28.79 9.04
N ARG A 567 32.03 29.25 7.90
CA ARG A 567 32.09 28.54 6.63
C ARG A 567 33.01 27.30 6.70
N GLN A 568 32.47 26.08 6.62
CA GLN A 568 33.26 24.89 6.25
C GLN A 568 32.64 24.11 5.09
N SER A 569 33.41 24.02 4.01
CA SER A 569 33.09 23.21 2.83
C SER A 569 33.67 21.80 3.00
N LYS A 570 32.85 20.77 2.81
CA LYS A 570 33.32 19.44 2.36
C LYS A 570 32.27 18.77 1.48
N LYS A 571 32.64 18.52 0.22
CA LYS A 571 31.88 17.67 -0.70
C LYS A 571 31.90 16.23 -0.21
N GLN A 572 30.75 15.57 -0.19
CA GLN A 572 30.66 14.11 -0.38
C GLN A 572 29.41 13.79 -1.18
N SER A 573 29.52 12.81 -2.08
CA SER A 573 28.47 12.46 -3.04
C SER A 573 27.85 11.10 -2.75
N ARG A 574 26.62 10.94 -3.25
CA ARG A 574 25.91 9.68 -3.57
C ARG A 574 25.07 9.00 -2.47
N GLN A 575 23.98 8.45 -3.02
CA GLN A 575 23.02 7.47 -2.51
C GLN A 575 21.89 7.98 -1.61
N SER A 576 20.76 8.15 -2.28
CA SER A 576 19.41 8.34 -1.76
C SER A 576 19.01 7.25 -0.77
N ARG A 577 18.73 7.65 0.47
CA ARG A 577 17.87 6.93 1.40
C ARG A 577 16.75 7.90 1.83
N PRO A 578 15.46 7.54 1.76
CA PRO A 578 14.45 8.27 2.50
C PRO A 578 14.65 7.98 3.99
N LEU A 579 14.85 9.03 4.80
CA LEU A 579 14.89 8.92 6.25
C LEU A 579 13.44 8.91 6.79
N ALA A 580 13.16 7.97 7.68
CA ALA A 580 11.83 7.75 8.24
C ALA A 580 11.66 8.46 9.59
N VAL A 581 10.45 8.94 9.87
CA VAL A 581 9.87 8.94 11.22
C VAL A 581 8.35 8.73 11.10
N TYR A 582 7.85 7.56 11.49
CA TYR A 582 6.69 7.39 12.38
C TYR A 582 6.47 5.88 12.66
N ASN A 583 6.29 5.51 13.93
CA ASN A 583 5.95 4.15 14.37
C ASN A 583 4.56 4.18 15.07
N PRO A 584 3.82 3.06 15.14
CA PRO A 584 2.36 3.09 14.97
C PRO A 584 1.60 2.54 16.20
N GLN A 585 0.27 2.53 16.13
CA GLN A 585 -0.54 1.37 16.56
C GLN A 585 -2.01 1.49 16.12
N VAL A 586 -2.46 0.42 15.44
CA VAL A 586 -3.78 -0.23 15.37
C VAL A 586 -5.09 0.60 15.41
N LEU A 587 -5.90 0.38 14.37
CA LEU A 587 -7.36 0.26 14.46
C LEU A 587 -7.77 -0.96 13.60
N ASP A 588 -8.27 -2.02 14.22
CA ASP A 588 -8.68 -3.26 13.54
C ASP A 588 -10.13 -3.18 13.05
N ILE A 589 -10.36 -3.66 11.82
CA ILE A 589 -11.70 -4.05 11.30
C ILE A 589 -11.50 -5.36 10.52
N PRO A 590 -12.31 -6.41 10.74
CA PRO A 590 -11.93 -7.78 10.40
C PRO A 590 -12.32 -8.21 8.98
N ASN A 591 -11.47 -9.02 8.33
CA ASN A 591 -11.92 -10.14 7.50
C ASN A 591 -10.79 -11.11 7.11
N GLY A 592 -11.11 -12.41 6.96
CA GLY A 592 -10.26 -13.37 6.24
C GLY A 592 -9.69 -14.57 7.03
N LYS A 593 -10.54 -15.40 7.66
CA LYS A 593 -10.11 -16.74 8.15
C LYS A 593 -9.81 -17.67 6.96
N SER A 594 -8.54 -17.94 6.61
CA SER A 594 -8.14 -19.08 5.74
C SER A 594 -6.61 -19.31 5.52
N VAL A 595 -5.72 -19.06 6.50
CA VAL A 595 -4.27 -19.37 6.33
C VAL A 595 -3.63 -20.17 7.47
N ILE A 596 -4.26 -20.25 8.65
CA ILE A 596 -3.60 -20.71 9.89
C ILE A 596 -3.26 -22.22 9.89
N ASN A 597 -4.04 -23.06 9.19
CA ASN A 597 -3.86 -24.52 9.22
C ASN A 597 -2.57 -25.06 8.55
N LEU A 598 -1.81 -24.23 7.82
CA LEU A 598 -0.53 -24.67 7.24
C LEU A 598 0.67 -24.43 8.18
N HIS A 599 0.50 -23.64 9.24
CA HIS A 599 1.61 -23.22 10.11
C HIS A 599 2.03 -24.31 11.11
N LEU A 600 1.06 -25.00 11.72
CA LEU A 600 1.31 -25.99 12.77
C LEU A 600 1.99 -27.27 12.26
N SER A 601 1.55 -27.79 11.11
CA SER A 601 2.16 -28.98 10.49
C SER A 601 3.62 -28.76 10.07
N PHE A 602 3.97 -27.53 9.68
CA PHE A 602 5.32 -27.18 9.21
C PHE A 602 6.33 -27.16 10.36
N HIS A 603 5.96 -26.60 11.52
CA HIS A 603 6.85 -26.52 12.68
C HIS A 603 7.11 -27.89 13.33
N TRP A 604 6.10 -28.78 13.35
CA TRP A 604 6.23 -30.14 13.90
C TRP A 604 7.18 -31.04 13.08
N PHE A 605 7.08 -30.99 11.74
CA PHE A 605 7.94 -31.76 10.83
C PHE A 605 9.41 -31.29 10.90
N VAL A 606 9.64 -29.98 10.96
CA VAL A 606 11.00 -29.42 11.09
C VAL A 606 11.63 -29.76 12.46
N ARG A 607 10.87 -29.68 13.57
CA ARG A 607 11.37 -30.03 14.91
C ARG A 607 11.70 -31.53 15.07
N THR A 608 10.95 -32.43 14.44
CA THR A 608 11.22 -33.89 14.49
C THR A 608 12.44 -34.28 13.67
N SER A 609 12.65 -33.68 12.49
CA SER A 609 13.83 -33.94 11.65
C SER A 609 15.13 -33.40 12.27
N LEU A 610 15.14 -32.17 12.79
CA LEU A 610 16.34 -31.55 13.38
C LEU A 610 16.80 -32.22 14.69
N LYS A 611 15.89 -32.82 15.47
CA LYS A 611 16.26 -33.56 16.70
C LYS A 611 17.08 -34.82 16.39
N ARG A 612 16.83 -35.52 15.27
CA ARG A 612 17.62 -36.70 14.87
C ARG A 612 19.03 -36.32 14.37
N SER A 613 19.17 -35.24 13.59
CA SER A 613 20.48 -34.81 13.07
C SER A 613 21.44 -34.30 14.16
N ARG A 614 20.95 -33.61 15.20
CA ARG A 614 21.79 -33.10 16.30
C ARG A 614 22.39 -34.19 17.19
N ILE A 615 21.74 -35.36 17.28
CA ILE A 615 22.26 -36.53 18.02
C ILE A 615 23.43 -37.16 17.25
N PHE A 616 23.33 -37.26 15.93
CA PHE A 616 24.36 -37.86 15.08
C PHE A 616 25.66 -37.04 15.06
N ILE A 617 25.56 -35.71 14.96
CA ILE A 617 26.74 -34.81 14.95
C ILE A 617 27.49 -34.83 16.30
N ARG A 618 26.79 -35.04 17.43
CA ARG A 618 27.44 -35.22 18.74
C ARG A 618 28.17 -36.57 18.89
N LEU A 619 27.69 -37.62 18.21
CA LEU A 619 28.33 -38.94 18.23
C LEU A 619 29.60 -39.00 17.37
N GLN A 620 29.68 -38.28 16.25
CA GLN A 620 30.92 -38.21 15.46
C GLN A 620 32.03 -37.40 16.16
N ARG A 621 31.72 -36.29 16.84
CA ARG A 621 32.73 -35.51 17.59
C ARG A 621 33.27 -36.19 18.84
N ALA A 622 32.63 -37.24 19.35
CA ALA A 622 33.06 -37.95 20.55
C ALA A 622 34.14 -39.03 20.30
N LYS A 623 34.61 -39.20 19.05
CA LYS A 623 35.53 -40.29 18.67
C LYS A 623 36.93 -39.87 18.21
N GLU A 624 37.24 -38.56 18.22
CA GLU A 624 38.52 -38.01 17.72
C GLU A 624 39.38 -37.28 18.76
N ILE A 625 38.94 -37.19 20.03
CA ILE A 625 39.77 -36.59 21.10
C ILE A 625 39.83 -37.55 22.29
N GLY A 626 40.99 -38.19 22.45
CA GLY A 626 41.29 -39.03 23.60
C GLY A 626 42.73 -38.85 24.08
N ARG A 627 42.91 -38.05 25.14
CA ARG A 627 43.86 -38.24 26.26
C ARG A 627 43.80 -37.05 27.23
N ASN A 628 43.88 -37.36 28.53
CA ASN A 628 44.29 -36.57 29.72
C ASN A 628 43.78 -35.10 29.83
N GLU A 629 43.24 -34.65 30.96
CA GLU A 629 43.94 -34.61 32.26
C GLU A 629 42.99 -34.54 33.48
N GLN A 630 43.54 -34.25 34.67
CA GLN A 630 42.92 -34.51 35.99
C GLN A 630 41.94 -33.42 36.53
N ALA A 631 41.34 -33.74 37.67
CA ALA A 631 40.31 -32.95 38.35
C ALA A 631 40.85 -31.82 39.24
N ASP A 632 40.01 -30.80 39.50
CA ASP A 632 39.77 -30.28 40.86
C ASP A 632 38.32 -29.72 40.95
N PRO A 633 37.59 -29.86 42.08
CA PRO A 633 36.23 -29.37 42.23
C PRO A 633 36.14 -28.12 43.12
N ARG A 634 35.14 -27.25 42.88
CA ARG A 634 34.45 -26.41 43.89
C ARG A 634 33.20 -25.72 43.27
N PRO A 635 32.25 -25.19 44.06
CA PRO A 635 30.84 -25.35 43.75
C PRO A 635 30.20 -24.08 43.17
N ARG A 636 29.07 -24.25 42.48
CA ARG A 636 28.18 -23.13 42.14
C ARG A 636 27.33 -22.77 43.35
N LEU A 637 27.42 -21.53 43.82
CA LEU A 637 26.41 -20.97 44.72
C LEU A 637 25.08 -20.85 43.95
N ASN A 638 24.06 -21.58 44.40
CA ASN A 638 22.67 -21.28 44.08
C ASN A 638 22.07 -20.46 45.23
N CYS A 639 22.06 -19.14 45.10
CA CYS A 639 21.21 -18.25 45.88
C CYS A 639 20.50 -17.28 44.93
N ALA A 640 19.32 -17.69 44.45
CA ALA A 640 18.35 -16.77 43.88
C ALA A 640 17.19 -16.66 44.88
N VAL A 641 17.11 -15.51 45.54
CA VAL A 641 16.00 -15.18 46.46
C VAL A 641 14.73 -15.04 45.62
N ILE A 642 13.76 -15.92 45.84
CA ILE A 642 12.45 -15.84 45.18
C ILE A 642 11.59 -14.87 46.00
N LEU A 643 11.50 -13.62 45.54
CA LEU A 643 10.37 -12.75 45.89
C LEU A 643 9.14 -13.21 45.10
N PRO A 644 7.95 -13.30 45.73
CA PRO A 644 6.74 -13.72 45.02
C PRO A 644 6.26 -12.61 44.09
N LYS A 645 6.62 -12.71 42.80
CA LYS A 645 6.02 -11.90 41.75
C LYS A 645 4.62 -12.44 41.45
N ALA A 646 3.60 -11.62 41.67
CA ALA A 646 2.23 -11.93 41.31
C ALA A 646 1.99 -11.58 39.84
N TRP A 647 1.40 -12.50 39.08
CA TRP A 647 1.04 -12.29 37.69
C TRP A 647 -0.49 -12.39 37.55
N PRO A 648 -1.23 -11.28 37.52
CA PRO A 648 -2.67 -11.30 37.21
C PRO A 648 -2.93 -11.59 35.73
N ALA A 649 -3.98 -12.39 35.47
CA ALA A 649 -4.57 -12.57 34.15
C ALA A 649 -5.31 -11.29 33.71
N VAL A 650 -4.92 -10.72 32.57
CA VAL A 650 -5.60 -9.58 31.93
C VAL A 650 -6.65 -10.01 30.90
N TYR A 651 -6.57 -11.25 30.40
CA TYR A 651 -7.54 -11.86 29.50
C TYR A 651 -7.93 -13.28 29.98
N PRO A 652 -9.17 -13.74 29.75
CA PRO A 652 -9.59 -15.09 30.11
C PRO A 652 -9.07 -16.12 29.10
N CYS A 653 -8.82 -17.34 29.55
CA CYS A 653 -8.30 -18.44 28.74
C CYS A 653 -9.05 -19.74 29.04
N GLU A 654 -9.42 -20.48 27.99
CA GLU A 654 -9.88 -21.87 28.09
C GLU A 654 -8.79 -22.75 27.46
N ALA A 655 -8.29 -23.73 28.20
CA ALA A 655 -7.24 -24.66 27.76
C ALA A 655 -7.74 -25.55 26.60
N GLU A 656 -6.98 -25.60 25.50
CA GLU A 656 -7.23 -26.53 24.39
C GLU A 656 -6.52 -27.89 24.60
N HIS A 657 -5.54 -27.96 25.51
CA HIS A 657 -4.78 -29.17 25.84
C HIS A 657 -4.58 -29.34 27.36
N ASP A 658 -4.43 -30.59 27.82
CA ASP A 658 -4.22 -30.96 29.23
C ASP A 658 -2.99 -30.31 29.91
N SER A 659 -2.07 -29.73 29.13
CA SER A 659 -0.88 -29.01 29.60
C SER A 659 -1.09 -27.50 29.80
N GLU A 660 -2.22 -26.96 29.37
CA GLU A 660 -2.59 -25.54 29.48
C GLU A 660 -3.50 -25.30 30.69
N LEU A 661 -3.53 -24.09 31.23
CA LEU A 661 -4.43 -23.70 32.32
C LEU A 661 -5.64 -22.93 31.76
N SER A 662 -6.85 -23.32 32.20
CA SER A 662 -8.06 -22.50 32.04
C SER A 662 -8.19 -21.52 33.21
N PHE A 663 -8.49 -20.25 32.93
CA PHE A 663 -8.56 -19.19 33.94
C PHE A 663 -9.38 -17.98 33.48
N GLN A 664 -9.84 -17.18 34.43
CA GLN A 664 -10.60 -15.94 34.19
C GLN A 664 -9.74 -14.70 34.47
N VAL A 665 -10.18 -13.54 33.97
CA VAL A 665 -9.53 -12.24 34.25
C VAL A 665 -9.44 -12.02 35.77
N GLY A 666 -8.27 -11.60 36.25
CA GLY A 666 -7.97 -11.41 37.66
C GLY A 666 -7.43 -12.65 38.41
N ALA A 667 -7.35 -13.82 37.77
CA ALA A 667 -6.64 -14.97 38.34
C ALA A 667 -5.14 -14.64 38.56
N ILE A 668 -4.57 -15.02 39.71
CA ILE A 668 -3.19 -14.69 40.07
C ILE A 668 -2.32 -15.96 40.01
N PHE A 669 -1.33 -15.95 39.12
CA PHE A 669 -0.37 -17.06 39.02
C PHE A 669 0.81 -16.88 39.96
N SER A 670 1.26 -18.00 40.52
CA SER A 670 2.44 -18.10 41.38
C SER A 670 3.54 -18.96 40.72
N ALA A 671 4.77 -18.82 41.21
CA ALA A 671 5.95 -19.56 40.72
C ALA A 671 6.17 -19.51 39.18
N VAL A 672 5.74 -18.41 38.53
CA VAL A 672 5.79 -18.25 37.08
C VAL A 672 7.23 -18.22 36.55
N THR A 673 7.50 -19.06 35.56
CA THR A 673 8.80 -19.19 34.89
C THR A 673 8.61 -19.19 33.36
N GLN A 674 9.68 -18.91 32.62
CA GLN A 674 9.61 -18.87 31.16
C GLN A 674 9.56 -20.29 30.58
N SER A 675 8.55 -20.59 29.75
CA SER A 675 8.38 -21.92 29.17
C SER A 675 9.46 -22.24 28.13
N ARG A 676 9.57 -23.53 27.78
CA ARG A 676 10.34 -24.00 26.62
C ARG A 676 9.65 -23.68 25.29
N GLU A 677 8.42 -23.19 25.34
CA GLU A 677 7.61 -22.77 24.20
C GLU A 677 7.58 -21.23 24.16
N PRO A 678 8.06 -20.58 23.08
CA PRO A 678 8.11 -19.12 23.01
C PRO A 678 6.69 -18.53 22.95
N GLY A 679 6.45 -17.45 23.70
CA GLY A 679 5.12 -16.86 23.89
C GLY A 679 4.29 -17.53 24.98
N TRP A 680 4.86 -18.49 25.73
CA TRP A 680 4.22 -19.13 26.87
C TRP A 680 5.08 -19.03 28.13
N LEU A 681 4.40 -18.94 29.27
CA LEU A 681 4.95 -19.05 30.61
C LEU A 681 4.46 -20.36 31.24
N GLU A 682 5.18 -20.88 32.21
CA GLU A 682 4.78 -22.02 33.04
C GLU A 682 4.61 -21.54 34.48
N GLY A 683 3.40 -21.64 35.01
CA GLY A 683 3.03 -21.12 36.32
C GLY A 683 2.01 -21.99 37.03
N ASP A 684 1.73 -21.66 38.29
CA ASP A 684 0.85 -22.41 39.17
C ASP A 684 -0.39 -21.58 39.54
N LEU A 685 -1.57 -22.16 39.28
CA LEU A 685 -2.89 -21.62 39.65
C LEU A 685 -3.64 -22.69 40.44
N ASP A 686 -4.09 -22.35 41.65
CA ASP A 686 -4.85 -23.23 42.55
C ASP A 686 -4.22 -24.63 42.77
N GLY A 687 -2.89 -24.73 42.75
CA GLY A 687 -2.14 -25.97 42.93
C GLY A 687 -1.99 -26.82 41.67
N LYS A 688 -2.40 -26.29 40.50
CA LYS A 688 -2.15 -26.89 39.18
C LYS A 688 -1.10 -26.07 38.44
N ARG A 689 0.01 -26.73 38.08
CA ARG A 689 1.02 -26.18 37.18
C ARG A 689 0.68 -26.48 35.72
N GLY A 690 0.77 -25.46 34.87
CA GLY A 690 0.58 -25.61 33.44
C GLY A 690 1.03 -24.37 32.66
N LEU A 691 0.76 -24.39 31.35
CA LEU A 691 1.12 -23.35 30.41
C LEU A 691 0.09 -22.20 30.42
N ILE A 692 0.61 -20.97 30.36
CA ILE A 692 -0.12 -19.71 30.37
C ILE A 692 0.39 -18.85 29.20
N PRO A 693 -0.45 -18.27 28.33
CA PRO A 693 0.03 -17.39 27.27
C PRO A 693 0.69 -16.12 27.84
N GLU A 694 1.89 -15.79 27.38
CA GLU A 694 2.70 -14.67 27.91
C GLU A 694 2.02 -13.31 27.75
N ASN A 695 1.18 -13.16 26.72
CA ASN A 695 0.39 -11.95 26.45
C ASN A 695 -0.98 -11.91 27.17
N TYR A 696 -1.30 -12.90 28.00
CA TYR A 696 -2.55 -12.98 28.78
C TYR A 696 -2.36 -12.59 30.25
N VAL A 697 -1.12 -12.33 30.67
CA VAL A 697 -0.75 -11.92 32.01
C VAL A 697 0.16 -10.70 31.98
N GLU A 698 0.04 -9.82 32.98
CA GLU A 698 0.99 -8.73 33.20
C GLU A 698 1.78 -8.99 34.49
N MET A 699 3.00 -8.44 34.58
CA MET A 699 3.83 -8.51 35.79
C MET A 699 3.55 -7.27 36.64
N LEU A 700 3.06 -7.47 37.87
CA LEU A 700 2.97 -6.42 38.91
C LEU A 700 4.32 -6.20 39.63
#